data_AF-A0AAW2MB51-F1
#
_entry.id   AF-A0AAW2MB51-F1
#
_cell.length_a   1.000
_cell.length_b   1.000
_cell.length_c   1.000
_cell.angle_alpha   90.00
_cell.angle_beta   90.00
_cell.angle_gamma   90.00
#
_symmetry.space_group_name_H-M   'P 1'
#
loop_
_entity.id
_entity.type
_entity.pdbx_description
1 polymer ?
#
loop_
_entity_poly.entity_id
_entity_poly.type
_entity_poly.pdbx_seq_one_letter_code
_entity_poly.pdbx_strand_id
1 'polypeptide(L)'
;MDKGIENLVSARKLLKGSVEKSKALELSLEKTGPRMDEINQRLPSLEVAIRPIRAQTDALSAVGGHINRAVVPAAAVLKVFDAIHGLEKSLSDPQLDLPGYLGVLKRLEEALRFLGENCGMAIQWLADIVEYLEDHKVADSRFISGLKTALKGLRELEAGEEKGRLDGGLLEVALDRLENEFRRLLTENSVPLPMSSPTLPGEQACIAPSPLPVCIQKLQAILGRLIANGRLDNCISIYVEVRSSNVRASLQALNLDYLEISVSEFNNVASIEVYIAQWGKHLEFAVKHLFEAEYKLCNDVFERMGLDVWKSCFAKIAAQAGILAFLQFGKMVTESKKDPIKLLKLLDIFASLSKLRLDFNRLFGGDACAEIQNLTRDLIKRVIEGACEIFWELLVQVELQRHAQPPADCSIPRVVTFITDYCNKLLGDDYKPILTQVLVIERSWKREKFQEKILVGELLNLVKAIELNLETWSKGYEDAASSYLFLMNNHWHLYKYLKGTKLGGLLGDSWLSEHEQYKEYYSAIFLRESWGKLPALLSREGLILFSGGRATARNLVKQRLKSFNEAFDDMYKKQSSWVIPDKDLRDKTCQVIIQTIVPVYRSYMQNYGPLVEQDPSASKYAKYTAQSLEKMFNSLFHPKPAKQGSFKVRQPSGKFNNGVVEQYQTSPTAVK
;
A
#
# COMPACT_ATOMS: atom_id res chain seq x y z
N MET A 1 -145.75 75.54 20.16
CA MET A 1 -144.65 75.14 21.05
C MET A 1 -144.24 73.67 20.83
N ASP A 2 -145.05 72.88 20.11
CA ASP A 2 -144.91 71.41 20.03
C ASP A 2 -143.85 70.87 19.05
N LYS A 3 -143.43 71.63 18.03
CA LYS A 3 -142.50 71.14 17.00
C LYS A 3 -141.03 71.11 17.43
N GLY A 4 -140.67 71.84 18.49
CA GLY A 4 -139.30 71.86 19.03
C GLY A 4 -138.96 70.66 19.91
N ILE A 5 -139.97 70.09 20.60
CA ILE A 5 -139.80 68.98 21.54
C ILE A 5 -139.59 67.66 20.79
N GLU A 6 -140.31 67.41 19.69
CA GLU A 6 -140.12 66.21 18.86
C GLU A 6 -138.73 66.13 18.21
N ASN A 7 -138.18 67.27 17.76
CA ASN A 7 -136.83 67.32 17.19
C ASN A 7 -135.76 67.01 18.23
N LEU A 8 -135.93 67.48 19.48
CA LEU A 8 -135.00 67.19 20.58
C LEU A 8 -135.04 65.72 21.01
N VAL A 9 -136.23 65.10 21.02
CA VAL A 9 -136.39 63.67 21.29
C VAL A 9 -135.76 62.83 20.17
N SER A 10 -135.93 63.22 18.91
CA SER A 10 -135.32 62.55 17.75
C SER A 10 -133.80 62.68 17.75
N ALA A 11 -133.25 63.87 18.03
CA ALA A 11 -131.82 64.10 18.16
C ALA A 11 -131.22 63.29 19.32
N ARG A 12 -131.89 63.23 20.48
CA ARG A 12 -131.47 62.40 21.62
C ARG A 12 -131.46 60.91 21.26
N LYS A 13 -132.43 60.43 20.47
CA LYS A 13 -132.51 59.03 20.03
C LYS A 13 -131.37 58.69 19.06
N LEU A 14 -131.04 59.60 18.14
CA LEU A 14 -129.91 59.49 17.22
C LEU A 14 -128.55 59.52 17.94
N LEU A 15 -128.37 60.44 18.90
CA LEU A 15 -127.15 60.52 19.72
C LEU A 15 -126.97 59.25 20.56
N LYS A 16 -128.04 58.73 21.15
CA LYS A 16 -128.01 57.47 21.91
C LYS A 16 -127.61 56.29 21.00
N GLY A 17 -128.15 56.22 19.79
CA GLY A 17 -127.76 55.22 18.79
C GLY A 17 -126.31 55.37 18.30
N SER A 18 -125.80 56.61 18.19
CA SER A 18 -124.40 56.87 17.83
C SER A 18 -123.44 56.43 18.94
N VAL A 19 -123.78 56.71 20.21
CA VAL A 19 -122.97 56.29 21.37
C VAL A 19 -122.95 54.77 21.52
N GLU A 20 -124.07 54.08 21.28
CA GLU A 20 -124.10 52.61 21.28
C GLU A 20 -123.27 52.01 20.14
N LYS A 21 -123.28 52.61 18.94
CA LYS A 21 -122.39 52.20 17.83
C LYS A 21 -120.92 52.43 18.15
N SER A 22 -120.58 53.55 18.80
CA SER A 22 -119.21 53.82 19.24
C SER A 22 -118.71 52.79 20.25
N LYS A 23 -119.56 52.41 21.24
CA LYS A 23 -119.22 51.36 22.21
C LYS A 23 -119.06 49.98 21.56
N ALA A 24 -119.87 49.67 20.55
CA ALA A 24 -119.72 48.43 19.79
C ALA A 24 -118.40 48.40 18.99
N LEU A 25 -117.96 49.55 18.45
CA LEU A 25 -116.68 49.68 17.75
C LEU A 25 -115.48 49.53 18.69
N GLU A 26 -115.57 50.12 19.88
CA GLU A 26 -114.54 50.02 20.93
C GLU A 26 -114.34 48.57 21.41
N LEU A 27 -115.44 47.84 21.65
CA LEU A 27 -115.39 46.40 21.97
C LEU A 27 -114.83 45.55 20.81
N SER A 28 -115.07 45.95 19.56
CA SER A 28 -114.48 45.26 18.40
C SER A 28 -112.98 45.52 18.29
N LEU A 29 -112.53 46.74 18.61
CA LEU A 29 -111.12 47.13 18.63
C LEU A 29 -110.35 46.42 19.74
N GLU A 30 -110.90 46.34 20.96
CA GLU A 30 -110.34 45.56 22.07
C GLU A 30 -110.19 44.07 21.72
N LYS A 31 -111.11 43.49 20.94
CA LYS A 31 -110.99 42.10 20.46
C LYS A 31 -109.92 41.89 19.39
N THR A 32 -109.58 42.92 18.61
CA THR A 32 -108.54 42.83 17.56
C THR A 32 -107.13 43.13 18.04
N GLY A 33 -106.96 43.88 19.14
CA GLY A 33 -105.66 44.18 19.75
C GLY A 33 -104.77 42.94 19.96
N PRO A 34 -105.28 41.87 20.62
CA PRO A 34 -104.50 40.66 20.87
C PRO A 34 -104.05 39.92 19.60
N ARG A 35 -104.83 39.98 18.51
CA ARG A 35 -104.47 39.38 17.21
C ARG A 35 -103.36 40.14 16.51
N MET A 36 -103.34 41.47 16.66
CA MET A 36 -102.31 42.33 16.08
C MET A 36 -100.99 42.17 16.84
N ASP A 37 -101.05 42.01 18.16
CA ASP A 37 -99.89 41.66 18.99
C ASP A 37 -99.37 40.26 18.69
N GLU A 38 -100.24 39.27 18.44
CA GLU A 38 -99.83 37.92 18.03
C GLU A 38 -99.13 37.92 16.65
N ILE A 39 -99.64 38.69 15.68
CA ILE A 39 -98.99 38.85 14.37
C ILE A 39 -97.63 39.55 14.54
N ASN A 40 -97.54 40.60 15.35
CA ASN A 40 -96.27 41.28 15.64
C ASN A 40 -95.27 40.41 16.40
N GLN A 41 -95.71 39.47 17.25
CA GLN A 41 -94.83 38.49 17.89
C GLN A 41 -94.38 37.37 16.94
N ARG A 42 -95.20 37.01 15.95
CA ARG A 42 -94.86 35.98 14.94
C ARG A 42 -94.05 36.52 13.76
N LEU A 43 -94.11 37.83 13.47
CA LEU A 43 -93.39 38.44 12.36
C LEU A 43 -91.86 38.26 12.44
N PRO A 44 -91.20 38.47 13.61
CA PRO A 44 -89.75 38.27 13.74
C PRO A 44 -89.34 36.81 13.58
N SER A 45 -90.15 35.88 14.08
CA SER A 45 -89.90 34.44 13.95
C SER A 45 -90.12 33.96 12.51
N LEU A 46 -91.09 34.53 11.78
CA LEU A 46 -91.29 34.30 10.36
C LEU A 46 -90.16 34.93 9.51
N GLU A 47 -89.71 36.15 9.82
CA GLU A 47 -88.56 36.79 9.17
C GLU A 47 -87.27 35.98 9.36
N VAL A 48 -87.04 35.42 10.54
CA VAL A 48 -85.91 34.52 10.81
C VAL A 48 -86.04 33.20 10.04
N ALA A 49 -87.25 32.63 9.93
CA ALA A 49 -87.50 31.39 9.19
C ALA A 49 -87.39 31.57 7.66
N ILE A 50 -87.65 32.77 7.13
CA ILE A 50 -87.56 33.08 5.69
C ILE A 50 -86.16 33.59 5.30
N ARG A 51 -85.33 34.01 6.27
CA ARG A 51 -83.95 34.48 6.06
C ARG A 51 -83.06 33.56 5.18
N PRO A 52 -83.16 32.22 5.23
CA PRO A 52 -82.40 31.32 4.35
C PRO A 52 -82.87 31.35 2.88
N ILE A 53 -84.17 31.60 2.64
CA ILE A 53 -84.76 31.72 1.30
C ILE A 53 -84.43 33.09 0.67
N ARG A 54 -84.09 34.06 1.52
CA ARG A 54 -83.68 35.43 1.17
C ARG A 54 -82.17 35.67 1.33
N ALA A 55 -81.34 34.62 1.37
CA ALA A 55 -79.94 34.78 1.02
C ALA A 55 -79.91 35.38 -0.40
N GLN A 56 -79.15 36.47 -0.58
CA GLN A 56 -79.16 37.28 -1.81
C GLN A 56 -79.18 36.37 -3.04
N THR A 57 -80.18 36.51 -3.91
CA THR A 57 -80.30 35.73 -5.16
C THR A 57 -79.00 35.76 -5.97
N ASP A 58 -78.29 36.89 -5.87
CA ASP A 58 -76.97 37.11 -6.46
C ASP A 58 -75.88 36.23 -5.83
N ALA A 59 -75.84 36.10 -4.49
CA ALA A 59 -74.91 35.22 -3.80
C ALA A 59 -75.16 33.75 -4.17
N LEU A 60 -76.41 33.29 -4.16
CA LEU A 60 -76.77 31.93 -4.61
C LEU A 60 -76.39 31.67 -6.08
N SER A 61 -76.53 32.67 -6.95
CA SER A 61 -76.08 32.56 -8.36
C SER A 61 -74.55 32.48 -8.49
N ALA A 62 -73.81 33.19 -7.63
CA ALA A 62 -72.35 33.23 -7.63
C ALA A 62 -71.71 32.00 -6.96
N VAL A 63 -72.39 31.37 -5.98
CA VAL A 63 -71.95 30.16 -5.28
C VAL A 63 -71.56 29.04 -6.26
N GLY A 64 -72.34 28.81 -7.31
CA GLY A 64 -72.01 27.82 -8.33
C GLY A 64 -70.67 28.09 -9.03
N GLY A 65 -70.37 29.37 -9.30
CA GLY A 65 -69.08 29.81 -9.85
C GLY A 65 -67.93 29.61 -8.88
N HIS A 66 -68.11 29.96 -7.60
CA HIS A 66 -67.11 29.75 -6.55
C HIS A 66 -66.85 28.27 -6.28
N ILE A 67 -67.90 27.44 -6.23
CA ILE A 67 -67.79 25.98 -6.09
C ILE A 67 -66.98 25.39 -7.24
N ASN A 68 -67.33 25.72 -8.48
CA ASN A 68 -66.59 25.23 -9.64
C ASN A 68 -65.13 25.69 -9.65
N ARG A 69 -64.84 26.90 -9.13
CA ARG A 69 -63.50 27.48 -9.09
C ARG A 69 -62.53 26.73 -8.17
N ALA A 70 -62.96 26.05 -7.11
CA ALA A 70 -62.06 25.17 -6.33
C ALA A 70 -62.26 23.68 -6.57
N VAL A 71 -63.50 23.22 -6.78
CA VAL A 71 -63.78 21.79 -6.92
C VAL A 71 -63.18 21.23 -8.20
N VAL A 72 -63.19 21.97 -9.31
CA VAL A 72 -62.62 21.49 -10.58
C VAL A 72 -61.09 21.33 -10.47
N PRO A 73 -60.32 22.32 -9.96
CA PRO A 73 -58.89 22.13 -9.73
C PRO A 73 -58.59 21.05 -8.67
N ALA A 74 -59.34 20.97 -7.57
CA ALA A 74 -59.15 19.94 -6.56
C ALA A 74 -59.41 18.52 -7.11
N ALA A 75 -60.42 18.36 -7.97
CA ALA A 75 -60.67 17.11 -8.68
C ALA A 75 -59.56 16.75 -9.67
N ALA A 76 -58.92 17.73 -10.30
CA ALA A 76 -57.75 17.50 -11.15
C ALA A 76 -56.55 16.99 -10.33
N VAL A 77 -56.30 17.57 -9.15
CA VAL A 77 -55.27 17.10 -8.20
C VAL A 77 -55.56 15.65 -7.77
N LEU A 78 -56.81 15.33 -7.42
CA LEU A 78 -57.22 13.96 -7.08
C LEU A 78 -56.99 12.97 -8.23
N LYS A 79 -57.27 13.35 -9.48
CA LYS A 79 -56.99 12.48 -10.64
C LYS A 79 -55.50 12.17 -10.81
N VAL A 80 -54.62 13.13 -10.50
CA VAL A 80 -53.16 12.89 -10.53
C VAL A 80 -52.74 11.95 -9.38
N PHE A 81 -53.37 12.10 -8.21
CA PHE A 81 -53.18 11.18 -7.08
C PHE A 81 -53.62 9.74 -7.40
N ASP A 82 -54.78 9.58 -8.06
CA ASP A 82 -55.25 8.27 -8.55
C ASP A 82 -54.32 7.69 -9.62
N ALA A 83 -53.78 8.55 -10.51
CA ALA A 83 -52.83 8.13 -11.53
C ALA A 83 -51.53 7.61 -10.91
N ILE A 84 -51.03 8.20 -9.82
CA ILE A 84 -49.85 7.71 -9.08
C ILE A 84 -50.09 6.29 -8.54
N HIS A 85 -51.26 6.01 -7.96
CA HIS A 85 -51.63 4.66 -7.53
C HIS A 85 -51.78 3.68 -8.70
N GLY A 86 -52.17 4.17 -9.89
CA GLY A 86 -52.14 3.40 -11.12
C GLY A 86 -50.73 3.06 -11.62
N LEU A 87 -49.76 3.95 -11.39
CA LEU A 87 -48.35 3.73 -11.74
C LEU A 87 -47.70 2.64 -10.88
N GLU A 88 -48.15 2.43 -9.64
CA GLU A 88 -47.71 1.33 -8.76
C GLU A 88 -47.84 -0.03 -9.45
N LYS A 89 -48.95 -0.28 -10.13
CA LYS A 89 -49.18 -1.53 -10.88
C LYS A 89 -48.35 -1.66 -12.15
N SER A 90 -47.81 -0.53 -12.63
CA SER A 90 -47.01 -0.45 -13.85
C SER A 90 -45.50 -0.51 -13.57
N LEU A 91 -45.08 -0.33 -12.31
CA LEU A 91 -43.70 -0.49 -11.85
C LEU A 91 -43.30 -1.97 -11.96
N SER A 92 -42.72 -2.32 -13.10
CA SER A 92 -42.14 -3.63 -13.37
C SER A 92 -40.80 -3.81 -12.64
N ASP A 93 -40.22 -5.00 -12.69
CA ASP A 93 -38.87 -5.22 -12.15
C ASP A 93 -37.81 -4.50 -13.02
N PRO A 94 -36.96 -3.61 -12.46
CA PRO A 94 -35.89 -2.94 -13.22
C PRO A 94 -34.94 -3.91 -13.93
N GLN A 95 -34.89 -5.17 -13.49
CA GLN A 95 -34.08 -6.22 -14.11
C GLN A 95 -34.58 -6.62 -15.50
N LEU A 96 -35.89 -6.59 -15.72
CA LEU A 96 -36.54 -7.06 -16.95
C LEU A 96 -36.67 -5.94 -17.99
N ASP A 97 -36.99 -4.72 -17.54
CA ASP A 97 -37.17 -3.55 -18.40
C ASP A 97 -36.67 -2.27 -17.72
N LEU A 98 -35.35 -2.05 -17.77
CA LEU A 98 -34.74 -0.85 -17.21
C LEU A 98 -35.24 0.45 -17.88
N PRO A 99 -35.30 0.58 -19.22
CA PRO A 99 -35.82 1.80 -19.85
C PRO A 99 -37.28 2.10 -19.48
N GLY A 100 -38.14 1.08 -19.46
CA GLY A 100 -39.55 1.24 -19.05
C GLY A 100 -39.66 1.63 -17.58
N TYR A 101 -38.89 0.99 -16.70
CA TYR A 101 -38.84 1.32 -15.28
C TYR A 101 -38.42 2.78 -15.03
N LEU A 102 -37.35 3.24 -15.70
CA LEU A 102 -36.89 4.63 -15.60
C LEU A 102 -37.92 5.61 -16.16
N GLY A 103 -38.66 5.23 -17.21
CA GLY A 103 -39.75 6.03 -17.76
C GLY A 103 -40.94 6.18 -16.81
N VAL A 104 -41.32 5.11 -16.12
CA VAL A 104 -42.39 5.13 -15.10
C VAL A 104 -41.97 5.94 -13.89
N LEU A 105 -40.73 5.77 -13.40
CA LEU A 105 -40.15 6.61 -12.35
C LEU A 105 -40.17 8.10 -12.72
N LYS A 106 -39.90 8.45 -13.98
CA LYS A 106 -39.92 9.85 -14.43
C LYS A 106 -41.32 10.44 -14.33
N ARG A 107 -42.34 9.67 -14.72
CA ARG A 107 -43.74 10.08 -14.60
C ARG A 107 -44.17 10.20 -13.15
N LEU A 108 -43.70 9.30 -12.28
CA LEU A 108 -43.95 9.36 -10.84
C LEU A 108 -43.37 10.65 -10.23
N GLU A 109 -42.12 10.99 -10.55
CA GLU A 109 -41.48 12.25 -10.11
C GLU A 109 -42.22 13.48 -10.62
N GLU A 110 -42.60 13.51 -11.90
CA GLU A 110 -43.36 14.62 -12.48
C GLU A 110 -44.73 14.78 -11.82
N ALA A 111 -45.42 13.68 -11.54
CA ALA A 111 -46.71 13.68 -10.86
C ALA A 111 -46.58 14.13 -9.38
N LEU A 112 -45.55 13.66 -8.67
CA LEU A 112 -45.27 14.06 -7.29
C LEU A 112 -44.92 15.55 -7.18
N ARG A 113 -44.10 16.07 -8.09
CA ARG A 113 -43.80 17.50 -8.16
C ARG A 113 -45.06 18.32 -8.44
N PHE A 114 -45.90 17.86 -9.38
CA PHE A 114 -47.18 18.51 -9.64
C PHE A 114 -48.09 18.51 -8.41
N LEU A 115 -48.21 17.39 -7.68
CA LEU A 115 -48.99 17.36 -6.45
C LEU A 115 -48.39 18.30 -5.39
N GLY A 116 -47.08 18.29 -5.18
CA GLY A 116 -46.42 19.18 -4.23
C GLY A 116 -46.66 20.67 -4.50
N GLU A 117 -46.71 21.07 -5.78
CA GLU A 117 -46.97 22.45 -6.18
C GLU A 117 -48.46 22.85 -6.12
N ASN A 118 -49.38 21.90 -6.34
CA ASN A 118 -50.80 22.19 -6.52
C ASN A 118 -51.69 21.79 -5.33
N CYS A 119 -51.25 20.90 -4.44
CA CYS A 119 -52.02 20.49 -3.25
C CYS A 119 -52.29 21.66 -2.31
N GLY A 120 -51.29 22.50 -2.03
CA GLY A 120 -51.47 23.69 -1.18
C GLY A 120 -52.40 24.72 -1.79
N MET A 121 -52.32 24.92 -3.11
CA MET A 121 -53.27 25.77 -3.82
C MET A 121 -54.69 25.20 -3.78
N ALA A 122 -54.85 23.88 -3.92
CA ALA A 122 -56.15 23.21 -3.81
C ALA A 122 -56.76 23.33 -2.42
N ILE A 123 -55.96 23.18 -1.37
CA ILE A 123 -56.40 23.37 0.03
C ILE A 123 -56.82 24.83 0.27
N GLN A 124 -56.09 25.79 -0.31
CA GLN A 124 -56.45 27.20 -0.21
C GLN A 124 -57.75 27.51 -0.96
N TRP A 125 -57.93 27.04 -2.19
CA TRP A 125 -59.17 27.26 -2.93
C TRP A 125 -60.39 26.64 -2.23
N LEU A 126 -60.23 25.45 -1.64
CA LEU A 126 -61.29 24.81 -0.85
C LEU A 126 -61.59 25.60 0.43
N ALA A 127 -60.58 26.19 1.07
CA ALA A 127 -60.78 27.08 2.21
C ALA A 127 -61.51 28.36 1.85
N ASP A 128 -61.16 28.99 0.73
CA ASP A 128 -61.81 30.22 0.23
C ASP A 128 -63.31 29.99 -0.04
N ILE A 129 -63.71 28.81 -0.53
CA ILE A 129 -65.14 28.46 -0.68
C ILE A 129 -65.79 28.28 0.68
N VAL A 130 -65.15 27.58 1.61
CA VAL A 130 -65.75 27.32 2.93
C VAL A 130 -65.96 28.63 3.69
N GLU A 131 -65.04 29.59 3.57
CA GLU A 131 -65.17 30.95 4.07
C GLU A 131 -66.33 31.69 3.36
N TYR A 132 -66.39 31.64 2.03
CA TYR A 132 -67.48 32.27 1.26
C TYR A 132 -68.87 31.72 1.62
N LEU A 133 -69.01 30.40 1.81
CA LEU A 133 -70.26 29.74 2.20
C LEU A 133 -70.69 30.11 3.63
N GLU A 134 -69.73 30.35 4.52
CA GLU A 134 -69.97 30.81 5.89
C GLU A 134 -70.42 32.27 5.92
N ASP A 135 -69.72 33.15 5.19
CA ASP A 135 -70.00 34.59 5.12
C ASP A 135 -71.39 34.89 4.55
N HIS A 136 -71.82 34.10 3.55
CA HIS A 136 -73.11 34.29 2.87
C HIS A 136 -74.24 33.43 3.44
N LYS A 137 -73.99 32.65 4.51
CA LYS A 137 -74.96 31.75 5.19
C LYS A 137 -75.73 30.84 4.22
N VAL A 138 -75.04 30.31 3.21
CA VAL A 138 -75.65 29.54 2.11
C VAL A 138 -75.88 28.07 2.51
N ALA A 139 -75.18 27.57 3.55
CA ALA A 139 -75.26 26.18 4.00
C ALA A 139 -75.48 26.07 5.52
N ASP A 140 -75.90 24.88 5.99
CA ASP A 140 -76.09 24.60 7.41
C ASP A 140 -74.76 24.67 8.19
N SER A 141 -74.83 25.26 9.38
CA SER A 141 -73.77 25.31 10.39
C SER A 141 -73.05 23.97 10.62
N ARG A 142 -73.78 22.85 10.64
CA ARG A 142 -73.20 21.50 10.81
C ARG A 142 -72.37 21.07 9.60
N PHE A 143 -72.80 21.43 8.40
CA PHE A 143 -72.11 21.10 7.15
C PHE A 143 -70.80 21.91 7.02
N ILE A 144 -70.85 23.21 7.31
CA ILE A 144 -69.65 24.08 7.35
C ILE A 144 -68.65 23.60 8.40
N SER A 145 -69.13 23.20 9.59
CA SER A 145 -68.30 22.59 10.64
C SER A 145 -67.60 21.31 10.17
N GLY A 146 -68.31 20.43 9.45
CA GLY A 146 -67.74 19.22 8.85
C GLY A 146 -66.65 19.55 7.82
N LEU A 147 -66.91 20.51 6.93
CA LEU A 147 -65.95 20.95 5.91
C LEU A 147 -64.70 21.60 6.53
N LYS A 148 -64.86 22.44 7.56
CA LYS A 148 -63.74 23.02 8.30
C LYS A 148 -62.89 21.95 9.01
N THR A 149 -63.53 20.91 9.54
CA THR A 149 -62.83 19.79 10.17
C THR A 149 -62.01 19.00 9.13
N ALA A 150 -62.59 18.73 7.95
CA ALA A 150 -61.88 18.08 6.85
C ALA A 150 -60.71 18.92 6.31
N LEU A 151 -60.92 20.24 6.14
CA LEU A 151 -59.86 21.18 5.75
C LEU A 151 -58.74 21.28 6.77
N LYS A 152 -59.07 21.25 8.06
CA LYS A 152 -58.08 21.23 9.14
C LYS A 152 -57.24 19.96 9.06
N GLY A 153 -57.86 18.79 8.85
CA GLY A 153 -57.15 17.53 8.63
C GLY A 153 -56.23 17.57 7.39
N LEU A 154 -56.69 18.14 6.28
CA LEU A 154 -55.86 18.32 5.08
C LEU A 154 -54.67 19.26 5.31
N ARG A 155 -54.87 20.37 6.03
CA ARG A 155 -53.78 21.30 6.38
C ARG A 155 -52.77 20.68 7.35
N GLU A 156 -53.23 19.84 8.27
CA GLU A 156 -52.35 19.09 9.19
C GLU A 156 -51.49 18.06 8.43
N LEU A 157 -52.08 17.36 7.46
CA LEU A 157 -51.36 16.44 6.56
C LEU A 157 -50.38 17.17 5.63
N GLU A 158 -50.71 18.39 5.20
CA GLU A 158 -49.81 19.23 4.39
C GLU A 158 -48.65 19.83 5.21
N ALA A 159 -48.89 20.18 6.48
CA ALA A 159 -47.92 20.84 7.35
C ALA A 159 -47.00 19.87 8.12
N GLY A 160 -47.35 18.59 8.22
CA GLY A 160 -46.54 17.56 8.87
C GLY A 160 -45.31 17.10 8.06
N GLU A 161 -44.47 16.26 8.66
CA GLU A 161 -43.31 15.61 8.00
C GLU A 161 -43.70 14.77 6.77
N GLU A 162 -44.99 14.48 6.59
CA GLU A 162 -45.57 13.73 5.47
C GLU A 162 -45.71 14.53 4.16
N LYS A 163 -45.34 15.82 4.14
CA LYS A 163 -45.31 16.65 2.91
C LYS A 163 -44.54 16.01 1.74
N GLY A 164 -43.59 15.12 2.03
CA GLY A 164 -42.79 14.37 1.04
C GLY A 164 -43.31 12.99 0.66
N ARG A 165 -44.40 12.47 1.27
CA ARG A 165 -44.91 11.09 1.08
C ARG A 165 -46.30 11.04 0.46
N LEU A 166 -46.57 11.92 -0.51
CA LEU A 166 -47.86 11.97 -1.23
C LEU A 166 -48.17 10.67 -1.99
N ASP A 167 -47.18 9.79 -2.17
CA ASP A 167 -47.28 8.47 -2.79
C ASP A 167 -47.20 7.30 -1.79
N GLY A 168 -47.18 7.56 -0.48
CA GLY A 168 -47.01 6.53 0.54
C GLY A 168 -45.60 5.91 0.60
N GLY A 169 -44.58 6.54 0.00
CA GLY A 169 -43.19 6.05 -0.03
C GLY A 169 -42.85 5.17 -1.23
N LEU A 170 -43.72 5.14 -2.24
CA LEU A 170 -43.51 4.38 -3.48
C LEU A 170 -42.23 4.78 -4.21
N LEU A 171 -41.92 6.08 -4.28
CA LEU A 171 -40.72 6.62 -4.90
C LEU A 171 -39.46 6.13 -4.19
N GLU A 172 -39.41 6.17 -2.86
CA GLU A 172 -38.26 5.69 -2.08
C GLU A 172 -38.03 4.20 -2.30
N VAL A 173 -39.09 3.37 -2.26
CA VAL A 173 -39.00 1.94 -2.55
C VAL A 173 -38.52 1.69 -3.99
N ALA A 174 -38.98 2.49 -4.94
CA ALA A 174 -38.58 2.38 -6.33
C ALA A 174 -37.12 2.78 -6.56
N LEU A 175 -36.63 3.80 -5.85
CA LEU A 175 -35.23 4.23 -5.86
C LEU A 175 -34.33 3.19 -5.17
N ASP A 176 -34.76 2.59 -4.06
CA ASP A 176 -34.04 1.51 -3.38
C ASP A 176 -33.89 0.28 -4.29
N ARG A 177 -34.94 -0.08 -5.04
CA ARG A 177 -34.85 -1.13 -6.08
C ARG A 177 -33.84 -0.78 -7.16
N LEU A 178 -33.75 0.48 -7.54
CA LEU A 178 -32.79 0.96 -8.54
C LEU A 178 -31.34 0.95 -8.00
N GLU A 179 -31.13 1.26 -6.72
CA GLU A 179 -29.84 1.12 -6.03
C GLU A 179 -29.39 -0.35 -5.93
N ASN A 180 -30.32 -1.25 -5.65
CA ASN A 180 -30.06 -2.69 -5.65
C ASN A 180 -29.71 -3.20 -7.06
N GLU A 181 -30.41 -2.70 -8.08
CA GLU A 181 -30.09 -3.02 -9.47
C GLU A 181 -28.71 -2.49 -9.88
N PHE A 182 -28.36 -1.27 -9.46
CA PHE A 182 -27.03 -0.72 -9.65
C PHE A 182 -25.94 -1.61 -9.01
N ARG A 183 -26.14 -2.02 -7.75
CA ARG A 183 -25.24 -2.94 -7.04
C ARG A 183 -25.12 -4.28 -7.77
N ARG A 184 -26.23 -4.85 -8.22
CA ARG A 184 -26.27 -6.13 -8.94
C ARG A 184 -25.50 -6.05 -10.25
N LEU A 185 -25.81 -5.06 -11.10
CA LEU A 185 -25.13 -4.87 -12.38
C LEU A 185 -23.62 -4.68 -12.19
N LEU A 186 -23.20 -3.94 -11.16
CA LEU A 186 -21.79 -3.83 -10.82
C LEU A 186 -21.21 -5.19 -10.41
N THR A 187 -21.87 -5.93 -9.54
CA THR A 187 -21.36 -7.20 -8.99
C THR A 187 -21.25 -8.28 -10.08
N GLU A 188 -22.29 -8.47 -10.89
CA GLU A 188 -22.33 -9.50 -11.95
C GLU A 188 -21.31 -9.23 -13.07
N ASN A 189 -21.00 -7.95 -13.32
CA ASN A 189 -20.04 -7.56 -14.37
C ASN A 189 -18.65 -7.25 -13.81
N SER A 190 -18.43 -7.44 -12.50
CA SER A 190 -17.12 -7.33 -11.86
C SER A 190 -16.46 -8.70 -11.78
N VAL A 191 -15.46 -8.94 -12.62
CA VAL A 191 -14.64 -10.16 -12.54
C VAL A 191 -13.24 -9.77 -12.05
N PRO A 192 -12.69 -10.48 -11.04
CA PRO A 192 -11.32 -10.27 -10.61
C PRO A 192 -10.35 -10.53 -11.77
N LEU A 193 -9.33 -9.67 -11.91
CA LEU A 193 -8.34 -9.78 -12.97
C LEU A 193 -7.19 -10.69 -12.47
N PRO A 194 -7.03 -11.92 -13.00
CA PRO A 194 -5.89 -12.75 -12.64
C PRO A 194 -4.61 -12.18 -13.27
N MET A 195 -3.49 -12.29 -12.57
CA MET A 195 -2.17 -12.10 -13.18
C MET A 195 -1.86 -13.33 -14.03
N SER A 196 -2.09 -13.24 -15.34
CA SER A 196 -1.61 -14.27 -16.28
C SER A 196 -0.09 -14.27 -16.28
N SER A 197 0.52 -15.42 -15.95
CA SER A 197 1.97 -15.58 -16.12
C SER A 197 2.29 -15.54 -17.62
N PRO A 198 3.27 -14.73 -18.07
CA PRO A 198 3.63 -14.70 -19.48
C PRO A 198 4.21 -16.06 -19.88
N THR A 199 3.61 -16.69 -20.89
CA THR A 199 4.07 -17.96 -21.47
C THR A 199 5.39 -17.82 -22.22
N LEU A 200 5.76 -16.60 -22.64
CA LEU A 200 6.98 -16.31 -23.40
C LEU A 200 7.61 -14.96 -22.98
N PRO A 201 8.95 -14.79 -23.06
CA PRO A 201 9.61 -13.51 -22.83
C PRO A 201 9.29 -12.54 -23.97
N GLY A 202 8.49 -11.51 -23.70
CA GLY A 202 8.16 -10.45 -24.66
C GLY A 202 6.67 -10.27 -24.98
N GLU A 203 5.78 -11.15 -24.50
CA GLU A 203 4.33 -10.95 -24.61
C GLU A 203 3.84 -10.01 -23.50
N GLN A 204 3.15 -8.91 -23.87
CA GLN A 204 2.30 -8.20 -22.92
C GLN A 204 1.23 -9.17 -22.40
N ALA A 205 1.03 -9.23 -21.09
CA ALA A 205 -0.09 -9.97 -20.51
C ALA A 205 -1.41 -9.51 -21.18
N CYS A 206 -2.02 -10.39 -21.97
CA CYS A 206 -3.32 -10.12 -22.56
C CYS A 206 -4.36 -10.08 -21.44
N ILE A 207 -4.75 -8.86 -21.06
CA ILE A 207 -5.85 -8.63 -20.13
C ILE A 207 -7.13 -8.95 -20.90
N ALA A 208 -7.90 -9.93 -20.43
CA ALA A 208 -9.27 -10.09 -20.89
C ALA A 208 -10.03 -8.79 -20.55
N PRO A 209 -10.62 -8.09 -21.53
CA PRO A 209 -11.37 -6.88 -21.23
C PRO A 209 -12.48 -7.22 -20.25
N SER A 210 -12.62 -6.41 -19.20
CA SER A 210 -13.75 -6.48 -18.30
C SER A 210 -15.06 -6.50 -19.13
N PRO A 211 -16.09 -7.28 -18.77
CA PRO A 211 -17.38 -7.28 -19.48
C PRO A 211 -18.20 -6.00 -19.24
N LEU A 212 -17.74 -5.12 -18.33
CA LEU A 212 -18.37 -3.83 -18.01
C LEU A 212 -18.67 -2.87 -19.18
N PRO A 213 -17.92 -2.80 -20.31
CA PRO A 213 -18.17 -1.83 -21.39
C PRO A 213 -19.60 -1.87 -21.92
N VAL A 214 -20.24 -3.04 -21.92
CA VAL A 214 -21.62 -3.22 -22.41
C VAL A 214 -22.67 -2.71 -21.42
N CYS A 215 -22.32 -2.65 -20.12
CA CYS A 215 -23.23 -2.22 -19.05
C CYS A 215 -23.02 -0.76 -18.59
N ILE A 216 -21.97 -0.06 -19.04
CA ILE A 216 -21.70 1.35 -18.64
C ILE A 216 -22.91 2.25 -18.95
N GLN A 217 -23.54 2.11 -20.12
CA GLN A 217 -24.71 2.93 -20.47
C GLN A 217 -25.90 2.70 -19.53
N LYS A 218 -26.12 1.45 -19.09
CA LYS A 218 -27.17 1.12 -18.11
C LYS A 218 -26.86 1.72 -16.74
N LEU A 219 -25.60 1.61 -16.30
CA LEU A 219 -25.12 2.20 -15.04
C LEU A 219 -25.26 3.72 -15.06
N GLN A 220 -24.86 4.39 -16.16
CA GLN A 220 -25.01 5.83 -16.34
C GLN A 220 -26.48 6.28 -16.32
N ALA A 221 -27.38 5.49 -16.93
CA ALA A 221 -28.81 5.79 -16.92
C ALA A 221 -29.41 5.70 -15.50
N ILE A 222 -29.03 4.68 -14.73
CA ILE A 222 -29.42 4.53 -13.32
C ILE A 222 -28.85 5.67 -12.48
N LEU A 223 -27.55 5.96 -12.61
CA LEU A 223 -26.85 7.05 -11.92
C LEU A 223 -27.53 8.40 -12.16
N GLY A 224 -27.82 8.74 -13.42
CA GLY A 224 -28.48 10.01 -13.75
C GLY A 224 -29.83 10.17 -13.06
N ARG A 225 -30.55 9.07 -12.83
CA ARG A 225 -31.86 9.07 -12.16
C ARG A 225 -31.75 9.14 -10.64
N LEU A 226 -30.82 8.40 -10.05
CA LEU A 226 -30.55 8.46 -8.60
C LEU A 226 -30.03 9.84 -8.17
N ILE A 227 -29.22 10.48 -9.01
CA ILE A 227 -28.70 11.82 -8.75
C ILE A 227 -29.79 12.88 -8.81
N ALA A 228 -30.73 12.78 -9.76
CA ALA A 228 -31.87 13.68 -9.82
C ALA A 228 -32.73 13.66 -8.53
N ASN A 229 -32.64 12.58 -7.74
CA ASN A 229 -33.32 12.39 -6.46
C ASN A 229 -32.38 12.54 -5.25
N GLY A 230 -31.18 13.11 -5.41
CA GLY A 230 -30.26 13.38 -4.30
C GLY A 230 -29.55 12.16 -3.70
N ARG A 231 -29.57 11.00 -4.37
CA ARG A 231 -29.01 9.72 -3.88
C ARG A 231 -27.57 9.46 -4.36
N LEU A 232 -26.81 10.51 -4.67
CA LEU A 232 -25.45 10.40 -5.22
C LEU A 232 -24.48 9.69 -4.26
N ASP A 233 -24.51 10.04 -2.97
CA ASP A 233 -23.59 9.49 -1.97
C ASP A 233 -23.78 7.98 -1.76
N ASN A 234 -25.02 7.49 -1.84
CA ASN A 234 -25.32 6.05 -1.83
C ASN A 234 -24.72 5.35 -3.05
N CYS A 235 -24.88 5.93 -4.25
CA CYS A 235 -24.32 5.38 -5.48
C CYS A 235 -22.80 5.28 -5.41
N ILE A 236 -22.14 6.36 -4.94
CA ILE A 236 -20.69 6.39 -4.74
C ILE A 236 -20.26 5.31 -3.75
N SER A 237 -20.98 5.17 -2.63
CA SER A 237 -20.65 4.18 -1.60
C SER A 237 -20.77 2.76 -2.12
N ILE A 238 -21.87 2.43 -2.81
CA ILE A 238 -22.08 1.12 -3.47
C ILE A 238 -20.98 0.85 -4.50
N TYR A 239 -20.67 1.84 -5.35
CA TYR A 239 -19.66 1.69 -6.39
C TYR A 239 -18.27 1.43 -5.80
N VAL A 240 -17.85 2.24 -4.81
CA VAL A 240 -16.56 2.08 -4.13
C VAL A 240 -16.48 0.74 -3.41
N GLU A 241 -17.53 0.31 -2.73
CA GLU A 241 -17.58 -0.98 -2.03
C GLU A 241 -17.37 -2.16 -2.99
N VAL A 242 -18.17 -2.24 -4.05
CA VAL A 242 -18.11 -3.36 -5.02
C VAL A 242 -16.78 -3.36 -5.77
N ARG A 243 -16.34 -2.21 -6.28
CA ARG A 243 -15.11 -2.11 -7.08
C ARG A 243 -13.86 -2.31 -6.22
N SER A 244 -13.79 -1.74 -5.01
CA SER A 244 -12.66 -1.99 -4.10
C SER A 244 -12.56 -3.46 -3.70
N SER A 245 -13.69 -4.14 -3.48
CA SER A 245 -13.74 -5.57 -3.20
C SER A 245 -13.20 -6.39 -4.39
N ASN A 246 -13.59 -6.05 -5.62
CA ASN A 246 -13.10 -6.72 -6.83
C ASN A 246 -11.58 -6.59 -7.02
N VAL A 247 -11.04 -5.37 -6.83
CA VAL A 247 -9.59 -5.14 -6.92
C VAL A 247 -8.86 -5.88 -5.80
N ARG A 248 -9.41 -5.88 -4.58
CA ARG A 248 -8.84 -6.61 -3.44
C ARG A 248 -8.81 -8.11 -3.68
N ALA A 249 -9.88 -8.69 -4.22
CA ALA A 249 -9.91 -10.10 -4.61
C ALA A 249 -8.85 -10.42 -5.68
N SER A 250 -8.65 -9.53 -6.65
CA SER A 250 -7.60 -9.66 -7.67
C SER A 250 -6.19 -9.63 -7.05
N LEU A 251 -5.97 -8.78 -6.04
CA LEU A 251 -4.71 -8.69 -5.32
C LEU A 251 -4.48 -9.90 -4.40
N GLN A 252 -5.50 -10.39 -3.69
CA GLN A 252 -5.40 -11.57 -2.83
C GLN A 252 -5.02 -12.84 -3.60
N ALA A 253 -5.42 -12.94 -4.87
CA ALA A 253 -5.00 -14.04 -5.75
C ALA A 253 -3.47 -14.10 -5.98
N LEU A 254 -2.73 -13.03 -5.67
CA LEU A 254 -1.27 -12.96 -5.80
C LEU A 254 -0.51 -13.52 -4.59
N ASN A 255 -1.23 -14.01 -3.57
CA ASN A 255 -0.66 -14.52 -2.32
C ASN A 255 0.29 -13.50 -1.64
N LEU A 256 -0.32 -12.42 -1.12
CA LEU A 256 0.38 -11.25 -0.60
C LEU A 256 0.79 -11.37 0.88
N ASP A 257 0.84 -12.59 1.44
CA ASP A 257 1.15 -12.86 2.86
C ASP A 257 2.48 -12.21 3.30
N TYR A 258 3.43 -12.04 2.37
CA TYR A 258 4.70 -11.39 2.66
C TYR A 258 4.59 -9.89 3.00
N LEU A 259 3.48 -9.22 2.66
CA LEU A 259 3.27 -7.81 2.99
C LEU A 259 2.97 -7.60 4.49
N GLU A 260 2.53 -8.65 5.19
CA GLU A 260 2.14 -8.59 6.61
C GLU A 260 3.27 -8.97 7.57
N ILE A 261 4.47 -9.27 7.05
CA ILE A 261 5.64 -9.65 7.84
C ILE A 261 6.06 -8.48 8.76
N SER A 262 6.30 -8.79 10.04
CA SER A 262 6.78 -7.80 11.02
C SER A 262 8.25 -7.42 10.79
N VAL A 263 8.68 -6.23 11.23
CA VAL A 263 10.10 -5.80 11.19
C VAL A 263 11.02 -6.80 11.92
N SER A 264 10.53 -7.42 12.99
CA SER A 264 11.29 -8.42 13.76
C SER A 264 11.52 -9.72 12.98
N GLU A 265 10.51 -10.18 12.25
CA GLU A 265 10.65 -11.35 11.36
C GLU A 265 11.49 -11.00 10.14
N PHE A 266 11.34 -9.78 9.61
CA PHE A 266 12.14 -9.25 8.52
C PHE A 266 13.65 -9.35 8.82
N ASN A 267 14.11 -9.00 10.02
CA ASN A 267 15.54 -9.07 10.35
C ASN A 267 16.11 -10.49 10.48
N ASN A 268 15.27 -11.53 10.51
CA ASN A 268 15.69 -12.93 10.72
C ASN A 268 15.65 -13.80 9.46
N VAL A 269 15.06 -13.31 8.36
CA VAL A 269 14.70 -14.14 7.20
C VAL A 269 15.72 -13.99 6.07
N ALA A 270 16.37 -15.09 5.67
CA ALA A 270 17.32 -15.10 4.55
C ALA A 270 16.66 -14.99 3.15
N SER A 271 15.32 -15.00 3.05
CA SER A 271 14.55 -14.97 1.80
C SER A 271 13.99 -13.61 1.38
N ILE A 272 14.49 -12.51 1.97
CA ILE A 272 13.99 -11.14 1.71
C ILE A 272 14.21 -10.68 0.26
N GLU A 273 15.29 -11.11 -0.39
CA GLU A 273 15.55 -10.74 -1.78
C GLU A 273 14.41 -11.22 -2.70
N VAL A 274 13.84 -12.39 -2.39
CA VAL A 274 12.70 -12.96 -3.12
C VAL A 274 11.46 -12.10 -2.90
N TYR A 275 11.18 -11.68 -1.67
CA TYR A 275 10.01 -10.85 -1.36
C TYR A 275 10.09 -9.47 -1.98
N ILE A 276 11.26 -8.83 -2.04
CA ILE A 276 11.40 -7.51 -2.69
C ILE A 276 11.25 -7.64 -4.21
N ALA A 277 11.79 -8.69 -4.82
CA ALA A 277 11.59 -8.96 -6.24
C ALA A 277 10.11 -9.25 -6.56
N GLN A 278 9.42 -10.02 -5.72
CA GLN A 278 7.98 -10.26 -5.83
C GLN A 278 7.17 -8.97 -5.63
N TRP A 279 7.52 -8.17 -4.61
CA TRP A 279 6.91 -6.87 -4.35
C TRP A 279 6.98 -5.94 -5.56
N GLY A 280 8.14 -5.82 -6.21
CA GLY A 280 8.29 -4.99 -7.41
C GLY A 280 7.36 -5.45 -8.55
N LYS A 281 7.27 -6.76 -8.79
CA LYS A 281 6.39 -7.34 -9.84
C LYS A 281 4.91 -7.14 -9.52
N HIS A 282 4.51 -7.41 -8.27
CA HIS A 282 3.13 -7.26 -7.82
C HIS A 282 2.68 -5.80 -7.81
N LEU A 283 3.56 -4.87 -7.39
CA LEU A 283 3.29 -3.44 -7.44
C LEU A 283 3.16 -2.95 -8.90
N GLU A 284 4.04 -3.40 -9.80
CA GLU A 284 3.93 -3.08 -11.23
C GLU A 284 2.60 -3.57 -11.81
N PHE A 285 2.18 -4.79 -11.48
CA PHE A 285 0.89 -5.31 -11.93
C PHE A 285 -0.29 -4.51 -11.36
N ALA A 286 -0.27 -4.23 -10.06
CA ALA A 286 -1.31 -3.45 -9.40
C ALA A 286 -1.48 -2.07 -10.05
N VAL A 287 -0.38 -1.37 -10.30
CA VAL A 287 -0.39 -0.01 -10.87
C VAL A 287 -0.77 -0.02 -12.36
N LYS A 288 -0.12 -0.85 -13.17
CA LYS A 288 -0.29 -0.81 -14.64
C LYS A 288 -1.53 -1.51 -15.17
N HIS A 289 -2.09 -2.45 -14.41
CA HIS A 289 -3.20 -3.27 -14.87
C HIS A 289 -4.46 -3.04 -14.03
N LEU A 290 -4.38 -3.17 -12.70
CA LEU A 290 -5.57 -3.04 -11.86
C LEU A 290 -6.02 -1.58 -11.71
N PHE A 291 -5.15 -0.71 -11.17
CA PHE A 291 -5.50 0.68 -10.93
C PHE A 291 -5.66 1.46 -12.22
N GLU A 292 -4.95 1.11 -13.29
CA GLU A 292 -5.17 1.69 -14.61
C GLU A 292 -6.57 1.37 -15.16
N ALA A 293 -7.03 0.12 -15.02
CA ALA A 293 -8.37 -0.26 -15.45
C ALA A 293 -9.45 0.43 -14.61
N GLU A 294 -9.28 0.48 -13.28
CA GLU A 294 -10.22 1.20 -12.41
C GLU A 294 -10.25 2.71 -12.67
N TYR A 295 -9.10 3.33 -12.96
CA TYR A 295 -9.04 4.75 -13.26
C TYR A 295 -9.86 5.09 -14.50
N LYS A 296 -9.72 4.31 -15.57
CA LYS A 296 -10.52 4.45 -16.80
C LYS A 296 -12.00 4.19 -16.52
N LEU A 297 -12.32 3.11 -15.81
CA LEU A 297 -13.70 2.76 -15.52
C LEU A 297 -14.41 3.81 -14.66
N CYS A 298 -13.75 4.34 -13.63
CA CYS A 298 -14.27 5.45 -12.83
C CYS A 298 -14.57 6.67 -13.72
N ASN A 299 -13.64 7.02 -14.62
CA ASN A 299 -13.89 8.10 -15.57
C ASN A 299 -15.11 7.80 -16.45
N ASP A 300 -15.17 6.63 -17.08
CA ASP A 300 -16.25 6.29 -18.01
C ASP A 300 -17.63 6.23 -17.33
N VAL A 301 -17.74 5.71 -16.10
CA VAL A 301 -19.01 5.61 -15.38
C VAL A 301 -19.56 6.99 -14.95
N PHE A 302 -18.67 7.90 -14.58
CA PHE A 302 -19.05 9.20 -14.00
C PHE A 302 -18.77 10.40 -14.94
N GLU A 303 -18.31 10.17 -16.18
CA GLU A 303 -17.92 11.20 -17.16
C GLU A 303 -18.99 12.29 -17.34
N ARG A 304 -20.25 11.87 -17.49
CA ARG A 304 -21.40 12.76 -17.75
C ARG A 304 -21.76 13.68 -16.58
N MET A 305 -21.12 13.51 -15.41
CA MET A 305 -21.44 14.24 -14.21
C MET A 305 -20.70 15.58 -14.09
N GLY A 306 -19.67 15.83 -14.91
CA GLY A 306 -18.93 17.11 -14.95
C GLY A 306 -18.23 17.51 -13.63
N LEU A 307 -18.29 16.67 -12.60
CA LEU A 307 -17.76 16.88 -11.27
C LEU A 307 -16.54 15.96 -11.08
N ASP A 308 -15.51 16.43 -10.38
CA ASP A 308 -14.32 15.65 -10.00
C ASP A 308 -14.62 14.44 -9.05
N VAL A 309 -15.89 14.05 -8.95
CA VAL A 309 -16.43 12.91 -8.18
C VAL A 309 -15.74 11.61 -8.55
N TRP A 310 -15.45 11.38 -9.84
CA TRP A 310 -14.81 10.15 -10.29
C TRP A 310 -13.38 9.99 -9.76
N LYS A 311 -12.63 11.10 -9.62
CA LYS A 311 -11.29 11.12 -9.02
C LYS A 311 -11.37 10.76 -7.54
N SER A 312 -12.39 11.26 -6.83
CA SER A 312 -12.66 10.90 -5.43
C SER A 312 -13.03 9.42 -5.27
N CYS A 313 -13.87 8.89 -6.18
CA CYS A 313 -14.23 7.46 -6.19
C CYS A 313 -12.99 6.59 -6.41
N PHE A 314 -12.18 6.91 -7.43
CA PHE A 314 -10.92 6.20 -7.69
C PHE A 314 -9.98 6.25 -6.48
N ALA A 315 -9.80 7.41 -5.86
CA ALA A 315 -8.94 7.55 -4.67
C ALA A 315 -9.41 6.64 -3.52
N LYS A 316 -10.71 6.62 -3.23
CA LYS A 316 -11.30 5.73 -2.21
C LYS A 316 -11.09 4.25 -2.55
N ILE A 317 -11.31 3.87 -3.81
CA ILE A 317 -11.09 2.49 -4.29
C ILE A 317 -9.61 2.12 -4.11
N ALA A 318 -8.69 2.96 -4.55
CA ALA A 318 -7.26 2.70 -4.44
C ALA A 318 -6.80 2.49 -2.99
N ALA A 319 -7.22 3.39 -2.09
CA ALA A 319 -6.91 3.29 -0.67
C ALA A 319 -7.46 1.99 -0.04
N GLN A 320 -8.70 1.61 -0.36
CA GLN A 320 -9.36 0.41 0.20
C GLN A 320 -8.94 -0.91 -0.47
N ALA A 321 -8.40 -0.86 -1.68
CA ALA A 321 -8.07 -2.05 -2.46
C ALA A 321 -6.75 -2.70 -2.03
N GLY A 322 -5.79 -1.94 -1.52
CA GLY A 322 -4.53 -2.48 -0.97
C GLY A 322 -3.24 -1.77 -1.35
N ILE A 323 -3.27 -0.64 -2.09
CA ILE A 323 -2.04 0.10 -2.45
C ILE A 323 -1.25 0.53 -1.21
N LEU A 324 -1.95 0.84 -0.11
CA LEU A 324 -1.35 1.24 1.15
C LEU A 324 -0.47 0.14 1.75
N ALA A 325 -0.86 -1.13 1.62
CA ALA A 325 -0.08 -2.27 2.10
C ALA A 325 1.27 -2.39 1.35
N PHE A 326 1.29 -2.15 0.04
CA PHE A 326 2.55 -2.11 -0.72
C PHE A 326 3.49 -1.00 -0.25
N LEU A 327 2.96 0.20 0.02
CA LEU A 327 3.74 1.33 0.50
C LEU A 327 4.24 1.10 1.94
N GLN A 328 3.41 0.50 2.79
CA GLN A 328 3.76 0.13 4.17
C GLN A 328 4.86 -0.93 4.20
N PHE A 329 4.80 -1.95 3.34
CA PHE A 329 5.88 -2.93 3.21
C PHE A 329 7.21 -2.25 2.83
N GLY A 330 7.20 -1.36 1.83
CA GLY A 330 8.39 -0.59 1.48
C GLY A 330 8.93 0.20 2.68
N LYS A 331 8.05 0.83 3.46
CA LYS A 331 8.44 1.60 4.65
C LYS A 331 9.04 0.71 5.73
N MET A 332 8.45 -0.46 5.98
CA MET A 332 8.97 -1.48 6.89
C MET A 332 10.41 -1.89 6.53
N VAL A 333 10.70 -2.08 5.24
CA VAL A 333 12.08 -2.34 4.77
C VAL A 333 13.02 -1.18 5.11
N THR A 334 12.57 0.08 4.99
CA THR A 334 13.40 1.24 5.39
C THR A 334 13.70 1.30 6.88
N GLU A 335 12.84 0.73 7.74
CA GLU A 335 12.97 0.74 9.21
C GLU A 335 13.77 -0.46 9.76
N SER A 336 14.11 -1.42 8.90
CA SER A 336 14.92 -2.60 9.27
C SER A 336 16.36 -2.26 9.66
N LYS A 337 17.12 -3.26 10.15
CA LYS A 337 18.51 -3.07 10.60
C LYS A 337 19.39 -2.48 9.49
N LYS A 338 20.24 -1.51 9.85
CA LYS A 338 21.26 -0.96 8.96
C LYS A 338 22.37 -1.99 8.73
N ASP A 339 22.46 -2.53 7.52
CA ASP A 339 23.59 -3.32 7.04
C ASP A 339 23.83 -3.04 5.54
N PRO A 340 24.99 -3.42 4.99
CA PRO A 340 25.26 -3.10 3.58
C PRO A 340 24.39 -3.89 2.60
N ILE A 341 23.85 -5.06 2.99
CA ILE A 341 22.93 -5.81 2.11
C ILE A 341 21.62 -5.04 1.94
N LYS A 342 21.14 -4.37 3.00
CA LYS A 342 19.98 -3.47 2.96
C LYS A 342 20.15 -2.35 1.94
N LEU A 343 21.35 -1.81 1.71
CA LEU A 343 21.55 -0.80 0.65
C LEU A 343 21.09 -1.33 -0.70
N LEU A 344 21.51 -2.54 -1.08
CA LEU A 344 21.10 -3.16 -2.35
C LEU A 344 19.57 -3.32 -2.40
N LYS A 345 18.95 -3.73 -1.29
CA LYS A 345 17.49 -3.86 -1.18
C LYS A 345 16.76 -2.53 -1.35
N LEU A 346 17.28 -1.45 -0.78
CA LEU A 346 16.74 -0.10 -0.96
C LEU A 346 16.87 0.37 -2.40
N LEU A 347 17.97 0.04 -3.07
CA LEU A 347 18.14 0.32 -4.50
C LEU A 347 17.13 -0.47 -5.36
N ASP A 348 16.87 -1.74 -5.04
CA ASP A 348 15.86 -2.56 -5.72
C ASP A 348 14.44 -1.94 -5.59
N ILE A 349 14.10 -1.45 -4.38
CA ILE A 349 12.84 -0.74 -4.12
C ILE A 349 12.77 0.57 -4.91
N PHE A 350 13.84 1.38 -4.85
CA PHE A 350 13.90 2.65 -5.57
C PHE A 350 13.76 2.44 -7.09
N ALA A 351 14.40 1.42 -7.66
CA ALA A 351 14.27 1.10 -9.07
C ALA A 351 12.83 0.77 -9.47
N SER A 352 12.15 -0.04 -8.64
CA SER A 352 10.74 -0.39 -8.87
C SER A 352 9.83 0.85 -8.81
N LEU A 353 10.03 1.74 -7.83
CA LEU A 353 9.27 2.99 -7.72
C LEU A 353 9.59 3.97 -8.85
N SER A 354 10.85 4.08 -9.25
CA SER A 354 11.32 4.94 -10.35
C SER A 354 10.71 4.49 -11.68
N LYS A 355 10.66 3.18 -11.92
CA LYS A 355 10.02 2.58 -13.11
C LYS A 355 8.53 2.93 -13.21
N LEU A 356 7.84 3.03 -12.09
CA LEU A 356 6.40 3.32 -12.02
C LEU A 356 6.07 4.81 -11.82
N ARG A 357 7.08 5.69 -11.77
CA ARG A 357 6.91 7.11 -11.41
C ARG A 357 5.85 7.83 -12.26
N LEU A 358 5.87 7.65 -13.57
CA LEU A 358 4.92 8.31 -14.48
C LEU A 358 3.50 7.79 -14.27
N ASP A 359 3.36 6.48 -14.06
CA ASP A 359 2.06 5.85 -13.76
C ASP A 359 1.51 6.36 -12.42
N PHE A 360 2.33 6.43 -11.38
CA PHE A 360 1.95 6.99 -10.08
C PHE A 360 1.48 8.44 -10.18
N ASN A 361 2.22 9.29 -10.90
CA ASN A 361 1.86 10.70 -11.08
C ASN A 361 0.56 10.87 -11.85
N ARG A 362 0.29 10.00 -12.84
CA ARG A 362 -0.94 10.07 -13.63
C ARG A 362 -2.16 9.56 -12.84
N LEU A 363 -2.02 8.41 -12.19
CA LEU A 363 -3.12 7.75 -11.48
C LEU A 363 -3.44 8.45 -10.15
N PHE A 364 -2.42 8.73 -9.36
CA PHE A 364 -2.58 9.23 -7.99
C PHE A 364 -2.24 10.72 -7.85
N GLY A 365 -2.04 11.46 -8.95
CA GLY A 365 -1.62 12.87 -8.91
C GLY A 365 -2.71 13.89 -8.53
N GLY A 366 -3.97 13.48 -8.44
CA GLY A 366 -5.08 14.38 -8.05
C GLY A 366 -5.18 14.61 -6.53
N ASP A 367 -5.77 15.73 -6.12
CA ASP A 367 -5.90 16.13 -4.71
C ASP A 367 -6.61 15.09 -3.83
N ALA A 368 -7.56 14.33 -4.40
CA ALA A 368 -8.26 13.25 -3.71
C ALA A 368 -7.33 12.10 -3.26
N CYS A 369 -6.17 11.94 -3.91
CA CYS A 369 -5.18 10.90 -3.60
C CYS A 369 -4.05 11.40 -2.65
N ALA A 370 -4.26 12.51 -1.93
CA ALA A 370 -3.23 13.13 -1.08
C ALA A 370 -2.57 12.16 -0.08
N GLU A 371 -3.34 11.23 0.51
CA GLU A 371 -2.79 10.20 1.41
C GLU A 371 -1.78 9.29 0.70
N ILE A 372 -2.14 8.73 -0.45
CA ILE A 372 -1.28 7.86 -1.26
C ILE A 372 -0.04 8.64 -1.73
N GLN A 373 -0.20 9.89 -2.17
CA GLN A 373 0.92 10.74 -2.56
C GLN A 373 1.89 11.00 -1.39
N ASN A 374 1.36 11.32 -0.21
CA ASN A 374 2.15 11.61 0.98
C ASN A 374 2.96 10.37 1.40
N LEU A 375 2.33 9.19 1.43
CA LEU A 375 3.01 7.94 1.74
C LEU A 375 4.04 7.54 0.68
N THR A 376 3.74 7.74 -0.60
CA THR A 376 4.68 7.46 -1.70
C THR A 376 5.90 8.38 -1.60
N ARG A 377 5.69 9.67 -1.34
CA ARG A 377 6.77 10.65 -1.16
C ARG A 377 7.61 10.36 0.09
N ASP A 378 6.97 10.02 1.20
CA ASP A 378 7.67 9.61 2.43
C ASP A 378 8.51 8.35 2.20
N LEU A 379 7.97 7.34 1.52
CA LEU A 379 8.70 6.13 1.17
C LEU A 379 9.91 6.43 0.28
N ILE A 380 9.72 7.17 -0.82
CA ILE A 380 10.83 7.54 -1.72
C ILE A 380 11.91 8.31 -0.95
N LYS A 381 11.49 9.23 -0.07
CA LYS A 381 12.41 9.99 0.78
C LYS A 381 13.24 9.09 1.68
N ARG A 382 12.58 8.20 2.43
CA ARG A 382 13.24 7.27 3.36
C ARG A 382 14.17 6.28 2.66
N VAL A 383 13.77 5.79 1.48
CA VAL A 383 14.59 4.89 0.67
C VAL A 383 15.88 5.59 0.24
N ILE A 384 15.79 6.82 -0.24
CA ILE A 384 16.96 7.61 -0.66
C ILE A 384 17.85 7.95 0.54
N GLU A 385 17.29 8.49 1.62
CA GLU A 385 18.04 8.85 2.83
C GLU A 385 18.73 7.63 3.43
N GLY A 386 18.01 6.50 3.58
CA GLY A 386 18.56 5.27 4.13
C GLY A 386 19.63 4.64 3.25
N ALA A 387 19.48 4.70 1.91
CA ALA A 387 20.50 4.22 0.99
C ALA A 387 21.78 5.06 1.09
N CYS A 388 21.65 6.39 1.07
CA CYS A 388 22.78 7.29 1.20
C CYS A 388 23.47 7.14 2.56
N GLU A 389 22.71 7.06 3.65
CA GLU A 389 23.24 6.87 5.00
C GLU A 389 24.11 5.60 5.10
N ILE A 390 23.61 4.45 4.64
CA ILE A 390 24.38 3.20 4.64
C ILE A 390 25.62 3.31 3.74
N PHE A 391 25.50 3.95 2.58
CA PHE A 391 26.62 4.14 1.66
C PHE A 391 27.75 4.97 2.28
N TRP A 392 27.43 6.10 2.92
CA TRP A 392 28.42 6.97 3.56
C TRP A 392 28.97 6.39 4.87
N GLU A 393 28.18 5.63 5.64
CA GLU A 393 28.65 4.96 6.86
C GLU A 393 29.60 3.79 6.55
N LEU A 394 29.55 3.21 5.34
CA LEU A 394 30.31 2.01 4.98
C LEU A 394 31.83 2.19 5.18
N LEU A 395 32.39 3.33 4.78
CA LEU A 395 33.81 3.62 4.94
C LEU A 395 34.22 3.58 6.41
N VAL A 396 33.47 4.28 7.26
CA VAL A 396 33.71 4.32 8.70
C VAL A 396 33.63 2.92 9.31
N GLN A 397 32.65 2.11 8.88
CA GLN A 397 32.52 0.72 9.36
C GLN A 397 33.72 -0.15 8.96
N VAL A 398 34.27 0.04 7.76
CA VAL A 398 35.48 -0.67 7.30
C VAL A 398 36.71 -0.21 8.09
N GLU A 399 36.85 1.09 8.34
CA GLU A 399 37.96 1.63 9.15
C GLU A 399 37.93 1.10 10.59
N LEU A 400 36.75 0.99 11.21
CA LEU A 400 36.59 0.46 12.56
C LEU A 400 37.02 -1.01 12.69
N GLN A 401 36.98 -1.80 11.60
CA GLN A 401 37.48 -3.18 11.63
C GLN A 401 38.99 -3.26 11.89
N ARG A 402 39.75 -2.17 11.69
CA ARG A 402 41.19 -2.12 11.94
C ARG A 402 41.58 -2.52 13.37
N HIS A 403 40.70 -2.28 14.33
CA HIS A 403 40.94 -2.63 15.74
C HIS A 403 40.66 -4.10 16.07
N ALA A 404 40.11 -4.88 15.13
CA ALA A 404 39.92 -6.31 15.29
C ALA A 404 41.28 -7.05 15.23
N GLN A 405 41.35 -8.20 15.90
CA GLN A 405 42.53 -9.06 15.85
C GLN A 405 42.65 -9.72 14.48
N PRO A 406 43.87 -9.84 13.91
CA PRO A 406 44.07 -10.53 12.65
C PRO A 406 43.75 -12.03 12.78
N PRO A 407 43.39 -12.71 11.68
CA PRO A 407 43.15 -14.16 11.70
C PRO A 407 44.40 -14.94 12.15
N ALA A 408 44.29 -15.72 13.23
CA ALA A 408 45.43 -16.47 13.78
C ALA A 408 46.00 -17.54 12.81
N ASP A 409 45.22 -17.93 11.80
CA ASP A 409 45.58 -18.87 10.75
C ASP A 409 46.16 -18.20 9.49
N CYS A 410 46.39 -16.87 9.53
CA CYS A 410 46.86 -16.06 8.40
C CYS A 410 45.92 -16.05 7.19
N SER A 411 44.65 -16.43 7.37
CA SER A 411 43.67 -16.41 6.28
C SER A 411 43.31 -14.99 5.84
N ILE A 412 42.58 -14.89 4.73
CA ILE A 412 42.02 -13.62 4.25
C ILE A 412 40.89 -13.20 5.21
N PRO A 413 40.89 -11.97 5.76
CA PRO A 413 39.80 -11.47 6.58
C PRO A 413 38.50 -11.34 5.75
N ARG A 414 37.36 -11.76 6.31
CA ARG A 414 36.06 -11.73 5.59
C ARG A 414 35.64 -10.36 5.09
N VAL A 415 36.09 -9.28 5.75
CA VAL A 415 35.80 -7.92 5.31
C VAL A 415 36.48 -7.59 3.98
N VAL A 416 37.65 -8.17 3.68
CA VAL A 416 38.36 -7.97 2.41
C VAL A 416 37.57 -8.57 1.26
N THR A 417 37.15 -9.84 1.40
CA THR A 417 36.31 -10.53 0.40
C THR A 417 34.97 -9.82 0.26
N PHE A 418 34.33 -9.47 1.38
CA PHE A 418 33.03 -8.81 1.36
C PHE A 418 33.07 -7.46 0.64
N ILE A 419 34.01 -6.57 0.97
CA ILE A 419 34.07 -5.23 0.38
C ILE A 419 34.43 -5.29 -1.11
N THR A 420 35.35 -6.15 -1.51
CA THR A 420 35.72 -6.30 -2.93
C THR A 420 34.56 -6.81 -3.77
N ASP A 421 33.85 -7.85 -3.31
CA ASP A 421 32.65 -8.37 -3.99
C ASP A 421 31.51 -7.34 -4.00
N TYR A 422 31.29 -6.68 -2.87
CA TYR A 422 30.22 -5.71 -2.70
C TYR A 422 30.41 -4.45 -3.57
N CYS A 423 31.62 -3.89 -3.60
CA CYS A 423 31.96 -2.78 -4.48
C CYS A 423 31.81 -3.16 -5.97
N ASN A 424 32.19 -4.38 -6.35
CA ASN A 424 31.95 -4.88 -7.71
C ASN A 424 30.46 -4.99 -8.04
N LYS A 425 29.64 -5.44 -7.09
CA LYS A 425 28.18 -5.48 -7.25
C LYS A 425 27.59 -4.08 -7.39
N LEU A 426 28.03 -3.11 -6.59
CA LEU A 426 27.59 -1.70 -6.70
C LEU A 426 28.01 -1.05 -8.02
N LEU A 427 29.17 -1.42 -8.57
CA LEU A 427 29.65 -0.97 -9.88
C LEU A 427 29.00 -1.72 -11.05
N GLY A 428 28.25 -2.79 -10.77
CA GLY A 428 27.48 -3.55 -11.74
C GLY A 428 26.49 -2.70 -12.53
N ASP A 429 26.09 -3.18 -13.71
CA ASP A 429 25.16 -2.43 -14.57
C ASP A 429 23.78 -2.30 -13.95
N ASP A 430 23.43 -3.23 -13.06
CA ASP A 430 22.17 -3.21 -12.31
C ASP A 430 22.16 -2.06 -11.30
N TYR A 431 23.21 -1.91 -10.48
CA TYR A 431 23.18 -1.00 -9.32
C TYR A 431 23.82 0.36 -9.56
N LYS A 432 24.86 0.47 -10.41
CA LYS A 432 25.59 1.73 -10.59
C LYS A 432 24.69 2.88 -11.05
N PRO A 433 23.80 2.71 -12.06
CA PRO A 433 22.93 3.79 -12.52
C PRO A 433 21.92 4.20 -11.44
N ILE A 434 21.37 3.22 -10.72
CA ILE A 434 20.38 3.44 -9.66
C ILE A 434 21.02 4.21 -8.50
N LEU A 435 22.17 3.74 -8.00
CA LEU A 435 22.90 4.40 -6.92
C LEU A 435 23.30 5.83 -7.31
N THR A 436 23.76 6.03 -8.54
CA THR A 436 24.08 7.37 -9.06
C THR A 436 22.86 8.28 -9.02
N GLN A 437 21.69 7.79 -9.47
CA GLN A 437 20.44 8.55 -9.43
C GLN A 437 20.04 8.91 -7.99
N VAL A 438 20.14 7.96 -7.05
CA VAL A 438 19.85 8.16 -5.63
C VAL A 438 20.75 9.25 -5.03
N LEU A 439 22.06 9.18 -5.28
CA LEU A 439 23.04 10.16 -4.79
C LEU A 439 22.82 11.56 -5.39
N VAL A 440 22.45 11.64 -6.68
CA VAL A 440 22.08 12.91 -7.33
C VAL A 440 20.86 13.54 -6.65
N ILE A 441 19.82 12.74 -6.39
CA ILE A 441 18.59 13.24 -5.76
C ILE A 441 18.86 13.71 -4.33
N GLU A 442 19.57 12.92 -3.53
CA GLU A 442 19.87 13.28 -2.14
C GLU A 442 20.66 14.58 -2.03
N ARG A 443 21.70 14.74 -2.86
CA ARG A 443 22.46 15.99 -2.91
C ARG A 443 21.65 17.17 -3.40
N SER A 444 20.72 16.95 -4.33
CA SER A 444 19.81 18.01 -4.78
C SER A 444 18.96 18.56 -3.63
N TRP A 445 18.53 17.71 -2.69
CA TRP A 445 17.81 18.13 -1.49
C TRP A 445 18.69 18.97 -0.55
N LYS A 446 19.98 18.65 -0.49
CA LYS A 446 21.00 19.43 0.24
C LYS A 446 21.51 20.67 -0.53
N ARG A 447 21.01 20.93 -1.74
CA ARG A 447 21.45 22.00 -2.65
C ARG A 447 22.92 21.87 -3.07
N GLU A 448 23.44 20.66 -3.11
CA GLU A 448 24.79 20.33 -3.55
C GLU A 448 24.79 19.75 -4.96
N LYS A 449 25.89 19.95 -5.70
CA LYS A 449 26.09 19.29 -7.00
C LYS A 449 26.72 17.92 -6.81
N PHE A 450 26.15 16.91 -7.47
CA PHE A 450 26.75 15.59 -7.57
C PHE A 450 27.66 15.50 -8.80
N GLN A 451 28.81 14.85 -8.63
CA GLN A 451 29.73 14.46 -9.70
C GLN A 451 30.00 12.98 -9.55
N GLU A 452 29.94 12.21 -10.64
CA GLU A 452 30.15 10.75 -10.61
C GLU A 452 31.51 10.36 -10.00
N LYS A 453 32.51 11.24 -10.13
CA LYS A 453 33.82 11.10 -9.49
C LYS A 453 33.75 10.94 -7.97
N ILE A 454 32.70 11.42 -7.32
CA ILE A 454 32.50 11.26 -5.87
C ILE A 454 32.19 9.80 -5.54
N LEU A 455 31.30 9.15 -6.29
CA LEU A 455 31.00 7.72 -6.12
C LEU A 455 32.27 6.89 -6.32
N VAL A 456 32.99 7.14 -7.41
CA VAL A 456 34.25 6.43 -7.69
C VAL A 456 35.28 6.70 -6.60
N GLY A 457 35.43 7.96 -6.16
CA GLY A 457 36.35 8.34 -5.10
C GLY A 457 36.07 7.62 -3.78
N GLU A 458 34.80 7.48 -3.41
CA GLU A 458 34.40 6.79 -2.18
C GLU A 458 34.69 5.29 -2.23
N LEU A 459 34.43 4.64 -3.37
CA LEU A 459 34.76 3.23 -3.57
C LEU A 459 36.28 2.99 -3.56
N LEU A 460 37.07 3.92 -4.10
CA LEU A 460 38.53 3.87 -4.01
C LEU A 460 39.01 4.07 -2.56
N ASN A 461 38.35 4.94 -1.77
CA ASN A 461 38.66 5.11 -0.36
C ASN A 461 38.37 3.84 0.46
N LEU A 462 37.33 3.08 0.12
CA LEU A 462 37.07 1.76 0.73
C LEU A 462 38.24 0.79 0.51
N VAL A 463 38.77 0.73 -0.72
CA VAL A 463 39.92 -0.13 -1.04
C VAL A 463 41.17 0.33 -0.27
N LYS A 464 41.43 1.64 -0.21
CA LYS A 464 42.53 2.20 0.59
C LYS A 464 42.39 1.90 2.08
N ALA A 465 41.16 1.97 2.61
CA ALA A 465 40.90 1.60 4.01
C ALA A 465 41.20 0.12 4.26
N ILE A 466 40.88 -0.77 3.31
CA ILE A 466 41.26 -2.18 3.36
C ILE A 466 42.79 -2.35 3.33
N GLU A 467 43.51 -1.67 2.44
CA GLU A 467 44.99 -1.73 2.39
C GLU A 467 45.61 -1.31 3.72
N LEU A 468 45.16 -0.18 4.29
CA LEU A 468 45.63 0.29 5.59
C LEU A 468 45.29 -0.68 6.74
N ASN A 469 44.14 -1.36 6.66
CA ASN A 469 43.78 -2.39 7.62
C ASN A 469 44.71 -3.60 7.51
N LEU A 470 45.05 -4.04 6.30
CA LEU A 470 46.00 -5.13 6.06
C LEU A 470 47.38 -4.81 6.64
N GLU A 471 47.87 -3.59 6.45
CA GLU A 471 49.14 -3.14 7.05
C GLU A 471 49.12 -3.11 8.58
N THR A 472 47.97 -2.75 9.18
CA THR A 472 47.83 -2.71 10.63
C THR A 472 47.74 -4.12 11.21
N TRP A 473 46.97 -4.99 10.57
CA TRP A 473 46.83 -6.40 10.96
C TRP A 473 48.13 -7.18 10.81
N SER A 474 48.92 -6.90 9.78
CA SER A 474 50.21 -7.56 9.58
C SER A 474 51.20 -7.28 10.72
N LYS A 475 51.12 -6.09 11.35
CA LYS A 475 51.92 -5.72 12.54
C LYS A 475 51.42 -6.35 13.84
N GLY A 476 50.20 -6.91 13.84
CA GLY A 476 49.58 -7.55 15.00
C GLY A 476 50.04 -8.99 15.25
N TYR A 477 50.78 -9.60 14.32
CA TYR A 477 51.32 -10.95 14.50
C TYR A 477 52.62 -10.94 15.31
N GLU A 478 52.77 -11.89 16.24
CA GLU A 478 54.00 -12.06 17.03
C GLU A 478 55.19 -12.53 16.17
N ASP A 479 54.93 -13.31 15.12
CA ASP A 479 55.95 -13.85 14.23
C ASP A 479 55.95 -13.16 12.87
N ALA A 480 57.13 -12.68 12.45
CA ALA A 480 57.34 -12.09 11.14
C ALA A 480 56.93 -13.04 10.01
N ALA A 481 57.17 -14.36 10.12
CA ALA A 481 56.77 -15.31 9.09
C ALA A 481 55.24 -15.40 8.92
N SER A 482 54.46 -15.34 10.02
CA SER A 482 53.00 -15.27 9.92
C SER A 482 52.50 -13.98 9.27
N SER A 483 53.16 -12.85 9.56
CA SER A 483 52.86 -11.56 8.92
C SER A 483 53.09 -11.61 7.41
N TYR A 484 54.22 -12.18 6.97
CA TYR A 484 54.51 -12.33 5.53
C TYR A 484 53.55 -13.28 4.83
N LEU A 485 53.17 -14.40 5.46
CA LEU A 485 52.20 -15.33 4.89
C LEU A 485 50.82 -14.67 4.74
N PHE A 486 50.38 -13.93 5.77
CA PHE A 486 49.14 -13.16 5.74
C PHE A 486 49.14 -12.13 4.61
N LEU A 487 50.20 -11.34 4.46
CA LEU A 487 50.30 -10.35 3.39
C LEU A 487 50.37 -11.01 2.00
N MET A 488 51.09 -12.13 1.86
CA MET A 488 51.13 -12.92 0.62
C MET A 488 49.72 -13.37 0.22
N ASN A 489 48.93 -13.91 1.15
CA ASN A 489 47.56 -14.34 0.92
C ASN A 489 46.65 -13.19 0.46
N ASN A 490 46.71 -12.05 1.15
CA ASN A 490 45.83 -10.91 0.86
C ASN A 490 46.21 -10.19 -0.44
N HIS A 491 47.50 -9.97 -0.72
CA HIS A 491 47.92 -9.36 -1.98
C HIS A 491 47.61 -10.26 -3.18
N TRP A 492 47.78 -11.58 -3.05
CA TRP A 492 47.33 -12.51 -4.09
C TRP A 492 45.82 -12.46 -4.30
N HIS A 493 45.04 -12.38 -3.22
CA HIS A 493 43.59 -12.27 -3.31
C HIS A 493 43.16 -10.98 -4.03
N LEU A 494 43.69 -9.82 -3.62
CA LEU A 494 43.40 -8.54 -4.26
C LEU A 494 43.76 -8.56 -5.75
N TYR A 495 44.93 -9.09 -6.13
CA TYR A 495 45.28 -9.23 -7.54
C TYR A 495 44.33 -10.18 -8.30
N LYS A 496 44.23 -11.44 -7.84
CA LYS A 496 43.54 -12.51 -8.59
C LYS A 496 42.05 -12.24 -8.75
N TYR A 497 41.38 -11.75 -7.70
CA TYR A 497 39.93 -11.60 -7.68
C TYR A 497 39.45 -10.22 -8.15
N LEU A 498 40.32 -9.20 -8.22
CA LEU A 498 39.96 -7.92 -8.83
C LEU A 498 40.33 -7.84 -10.30
N LYS A 499 41.29 -8.63 -10.79
CA LYS A 499 41.66 -8.66 -12.20
C LYS A 499 40.46 -9.01 -13.08
N GLY A 500 40.16 -8.15 -14.06
CA GLY A 500 39.03 -8.31 -14.97
C GLY A 500 37.66 -7.89 -14.40
N THR A 501 37.62 -7.38 -13.15
CA THR A 501 36.39 -6.85 -12.55
C THR A 501 36.26 -5.35 -12.79
N LYS A 502 35.05 -4.78 -12.60
CA LYS A 502 34.82 -3.34 -12.75
C LYS A 502 35.62 -2.52 -11.74
N LEU A 503 35.72 -3.00 -10.50
CA LEU A 503 36.56 -2.37 -9.47
C LEU A 503 38.03 -2.43 -9.85
N GLY A 504 38.52 -3.56 -10.36
CA GLY A 504 39.90 -3.69 -10.86
C GLY A 504 40.20 -2.73 -12.00
N GLY A 505 39.25 -2.54 -12.93
CA GLY A 505 39.38 -1.56 -14.01
C GLY A 505 39.46 -0.10 -13.52
N LEU A 506 38.78 0.23 -12.40
CA LEU A 506 38.89 1.56 -11.78
C LEU A 506 40.20 1.78 -11.02
N LEU A 507 40.73 0.73 -10.40
CA LEU A 507 42.03 0.76 -9.69
C LEU A 507 43.20 0.83 -10.68
N GLY A 508 43.05 0.20 -11.84
CA GLY A 508 44.00 0.23 -12.94
C GLY A 508 45.08 -0.86 -12.87
N ASP A 509 45.68 -1.14 -14.03
CA ASP A 509 46.66 -2.24 -14.19
C ASP A 509 47.94 -2.03 -13.37
N SER A 510 48.34 -0.77 -13.14
CA SER A 510 49.50 -0.45 -12.30
C SER A 510 49.31 -0.96 -10.87
N TRP A 511 48.16 -0.66 -10.26
CA TRP A 511 47.85 -1.09 -8.89
C TRP A 511 47.72 -2.61 -8.78
N LEU A 512 47.12 -3.26 -9.78
CA LEU A 512 47.07 -4.72 -9.84
C LEU A 512 48.47 -5.33 -9.93
N SER A 513 49.32 -4.78 -10.80
CA SER A 513 50.71 -5.23 -10.95
C SER A 513 51.52 -5.02 -9.67
N GLU A 514 51.28 -3.96 -8.91
CA GLU A 514 51.94 -3.71 -7.62
C GLU A 514 51.58 -4.82 -6.62
N HIS A 515 50.32 -5.23 -6.52
CA HIS A 515 49.94 -6.34 -5.63
C HIS A 515 50.48 -7.69 -6.06
N GLU A 516 50.62 -7.94 -7.37
CA GLU A 516 51.33 -9.13 -7.86
C GLU A 516 52.80 -9.11 -7.41
N GLN A 517 53.48 -7.97 -7.52
CA GLN A 517 54.86 -7.79 -7.06
C GLN A 517 55.00 -7.95 -5.53
N TYR A 518 54.07 -7.37 -4.76
CA TYR A 518 54.05 -7.52 -3.30
C TYR A 518 53.87 -8.98 -2.90
N LYS A 519 52.99 -9.72 -3.58
CA LYS A 519 52.83 -11.16 -3.36
C LYS A 519 54.16 -11.89 -3.58
N GLU A 520 54.90 -11.63 -4.67
CA GLU A 520 56.18 -12.30 -4.91
C GLU A 520 57.23 -11.92 -3.87
N TYR A 521 57.28 -10.64 -3.50
CA TYR A 521 58.17 -10.14 -2.44
C TYR A 521 57.93 -10.85 -1.10
N TYR A 522 56.67 -10.90 -0.64
CA TYR A 522 56.34 -11.56 0.62
C TYR A 522 56.49 -13.08 0.55
N SER A 523 56.26 -13.69 -0.61
CA SER A 523 56.54 -15.12 -0.82
C SER A 523 58.03 -15.42 -0.65
N ALA A 524 58.92 -14.63 -1.27
CA ALA A 524 60.36 -14.82 -1.16
C ALA A 524 60.87 -14.63 0.27
N ILE A 525 60.41 -13.60 0.98
CA ILE A 525 60.83 -13.34 2.36
C ILE A 525 60.24 -14.39 3.31
N PHE A 526 58.98 -14.77 3.16
CA PHE A 526 58.37 -15.86 3.93
C PHE A 526 59.20 -17.14 3.84
N LEU A 527 59.56 -17.54 2.61
CA LEU A 527 60.37 -18.73 2.37
C LEU A 527 61.76 -18.61 3.00
N ARG A 528 62.43 -17.46 2.84
CA ARG A 528 63.75 -17.20 3.43
C ARG A 528 63.74 -17.26 4.95
N GLU A 529 62.76 -16.62 5.59
CA GLU A 529 62.68 -16.54 7.05
C GLU A 529 62.17 -17.83 7.70
N SER A 530 61.42 -18.64 6.95
CA SER A 530 60.89 -19.93 7.38
C SER A 530 61.81 -21.09 6.96
N TRP A 531 61.45 -21.79 5.89
CA TRP A 531 62.02 -23.05 5.45
C TRP A 531 63.42 -22.92 4.86
N GLY A 532 63.80 -21.72 4.39
CA GLY A 532 65.09 -21.43 3.75
C GLY A 532 66.30 -21.52 4.68
N LYS A 533 66.10 -21.52 6.01
CA LYS A 533 67.18 -21.67 7.00
C LYS A 533 67.61 -23.12 7.23
N LEU A 534 66.72 -24.08 6.95
CA LEU A 534 66.95 -25.50 7.24
C LEU A 534 68.08 -26.14 6.42
N PRO A 535 68.24 -25.87 5.10
CA PRO A 535 69.33 -26.43 4.31
C PRO A 535 70.73 -26.13 4.88
N ALA A 536 70.94 -24.96 5.48
CA ALA A 536 72.23 -24.56 6.06
C ALA A 536 72.65 -25.44 7.25
N LEU A 537 71.69 -26.03 7.97
CA LEU A 537 71.96 -26.96 9.08
C LEU A 537 72.60 -28.28 8.58
N LEU A 538 72.43 -28.60 7.30
CA LEU A 538 72.96 -29.79 6.63
C LEU A 538 74.21 -29.45 5.79
N SER A 539 75.04 -28.50 6.25
CA SER A 539 76.30 -28.15 5.60
C SER A 539 77.25 -29.35 5.50
N ARG A 540 78.07 -29.37 4.44
CA ARG A 540 79.16 -30.35 4.23
C ARG A 540 80.48 -29.90 4.86
N GLU A 541 80.58 -28.64 5.29
CA GLU A 541 81.79 -28.07 5.87
C GLU A 541 82.21 -28.85 7.14
N GLY A 542 83.50 -29.09 7.33
CA GLY A 542 84.02 -29.89 8.44
C GLY A 542 83.84 -31.42 8.32
N LEU A 543 83.06 -31.92 7.37
CA LEU A 543 82.93 -33.36 7.06
C LEU A 543 83.87 -33.82 5.93
N ILE A 544 84.33 -32.87 5.09
CA ILE A 544 85.14 -33.16 3.89
C ILE A 544 86.57 -33.58 4.22
N LEU A 545 87.13 -33.18 5.37
CA LEU A 545 88.53 -33.44 5.71
C LEU A 545 88.78 -34.67 6.60
N PHE A 546 87.74 -35.30 7.18
CA PHE A 546 87.84 -36.37 8.21
C PHE A 546 89.02 -36.21 9.19
N SER A 547 89.43 -34.98 9.51
CA SER A 547 90.71 -34.70 10.17
C SER A 547 90.78 -35.21 11.61
N GLY A 548 89.64 -35.62 12.18
CA GLY A 548 89.51 -36.27 13.48
C GLY A 548 88.95 -37.71 13.45
N GLY A 549 88.91 -38.39 12.31
CA GLY A 549 88.47 -39.79 12.18
C GLY A 549 86.95 -40.03 12.13
N ARG A 550 86.54 -41.30 11.88
CA ARG A 550 85.12 -41.71 11.67
C ARG A 550 84.19 -41.39 12.84
N ALA A 551 84.68 -41.46 14.08
CA ALA A 551 83.87 -41.18 15.28
C ALA A 551 83.50 -39.68 15.39
N THR A 552 84.46 -38.80 15.10
CA THR A 552 84.27 -37.34 15.12
C THR A 552 83.29 -36.90 14.03
N ALA A 553 83.42 -37.45 12.81
CA ALA A 553 82.48 -37.22 11.73
C ALA A 553 81.07 -37.71 12.07
N ARG A 554 80.94 -38.92 12.66
CA ARG A 554 79.66 -39.46 13.14
C ARG A 554 78.98 -38.54 14.16
N ASN A 555 79.72 -38.02 15.12
CA ASN A 555 79.18 -37.11 16.14
C ASN A 555 78.70 -35.79 15.53
N LEU A 556 79.45 -35.22 14.58
CA LEU A 556 79.06 -34.00 13.87
C LEU A 556 77.81 -34.20 13.01
N VAL A 557 77.69 -35.34 12.31
CA VAL A 557 76.48 -35.69 11.55
C VAL A 557 75.27 -35.84 12.47
N LYS A 558 75.42 -36.53 13.62
CA LYS A 558 74.37 -36.64 14.64
C LYS A 558 73.93 -35.27 15.15
N GLN A 559 74.86 -34.36 15.43
CA GLN A 559 74.56 -33.01 15.89
C GLN A 559 73.75 -32.24 14.84
N ARG A 560 74.19 -32.26 13.56
CA ARG A 560 73.50 -31.57 12.46
C ARG A 560 72.11 -32.12 12.20
N LEU A 561 71.95 -33.45 12.16
CA LEU A 561 70.64 -34.10 12.00
C LEU A 561 69.71 -33.79 13.17
N LYS A 562 70.23 -33.77 14.40
CA LYS A 562 69.44 -33.38 15.57
C LYS A 562 68.96 -31.93 15.45
N SER A 563 69.84 -30.99 15.14
CA SER A 563 69.48 -29.58 14.95
C SER A 563 68.49 -29.38 13.80
N PHE A 564 68.66 -30.12 12.69
CA PHE A 564 67.70 -30.11 11.58
C PHE A 564 66.33 -30.63 12.01
N ASN A 565 66.26 -31.77 12.71
CA ASN A 565 65.00 -32.36 13.15
C ASN A 565 64.27 -31.45 14.14
N GLU A 566 64.98 -30.85 15.11
CA GLU A 566 64.41 -29.89 16.05
C GLU A 566 63.86 -28.65 15.33
N ALA A 567 64.65 -28.03 14.45
CA ALA A 567 64.21 -26.86 13.68
C ALA A 567 63.04 -27.19 12.74
N PHE A 568 63.04 -28.37 12.11
CA PHE A 568 61.94 -28.84 11.26
C PHE A 568 60.68 -29.06 12.08
N ASP A 569 60.76 -29.74 13.22
CA ASP A 569 59.61 -30.05 14.08
C ASP A 569 58.96 -28.78 14.62
N ASP A 570 59.78 -27.84 15.09
CA ASP A 570 59.31 -26.55 15.62
C ASP A 570 58.62 -25.74 14.53
N MET A 571 59.22 -25.65 13.33
CA MET A 571 58.64 -24.95 12.19
C MET A 571 57.34 -25.62 11.73
N TYR A 572 57.35 -26.95 11.56
CA TYR A 572 56.19 -27.72 11.12
C TYR A 572 55.03 -27.58 12.10
N LYS A 573 55.31 -27.71 13.41
CA LYS A 573 54.31 -27.50 14.47
C LYS A 573 53.69 -26.11 14.38
N LYS A 574 54.52 -25.08 14.22
CA LYS A 574 54.07 -23.68 14.13
C LYS A 574 53.23 -23.40 12.88
N GLN A 575 53.67 -23.88 11.72
CA GLN A 575 53.05 -23.56 10.43
C GLN A 575 51.90 -24.50 10.05
N SER A 576 51.75 -25.64 10.73
CA SER A 576 50.64 -26.58 10.49
C SER A 576 49.24 -26.05 10.82
N SER A 577 49.13 -24.92 11.54
CA SER A 577 47.87 -24.23 11.80
C SER A 577 47.56 -23.12 10.81
N TRP A 578 48.53 -22.70 9.99
CA TRP A 578 48.35 -21.63 9.02
C TRP A 578 47.64 -22.13 7.76
N VAL A 579 47.02 -21.21 7.02
CA VAL A 579 46.20 -21.52 5.86
C VAL A 579 46.60 -20.65 4.67
N ILE A 580 46.74 -21.28 3.50
CA ILE A 580 46.76 -20.58 2.20
C ILE A 580 45.47 -20.96 1.48
N PRO A 581 44.46 -20.06 1.46
CA PRO A 581 43.14 -20.39 0.91
C PRO A 581 43.19 -20.77 -0.57
N ASP A 582 43.95 -20.02 -1.37
CA ASP A 582 44.07 -20.25 -2.81
C ASP A 582 44.89 -21.51 -3.09
N LYS A 583 44.31 -22.43 -3.88
CA LYS A 583 44.94 -23.71 -4.19
C LYS A 583 46.22 -23.55 -5.00
N ASP A 584 46.22 -22.72 -6.04
CA ASP A 584 47.37 -22.57 -6.93
C ASP A 584 48.55 -21.95 -6.20
N LEU A 585 48.29 -20.95 -5.36
CA LEU A 585 49.31 -20.34 -4.51
C LEU A 585 49.86 -21.35 -3.49
N ARG A 586 48.98 -22.14 -2.86
CA ARG A 586 49.39 -23.16 -1.88
C ARG A 586 50.27 -24.22 -2.51
N ASP A 587 49.84 -24.79 -3.63
CA ASP A 587 50.56 -25.86 -4.32
C ASP A 587 51.94 -25.36 -4.79
N LYS A 588 52.01 -24.14 -5.36
CA LYS A 588 53.30 -23.50 -5.72
C LYS A 588 54.21 -23.30 -4.51
N THR A 589 53.66 -22.80 -3.39
CA THR A 589 54.43 -22.54 -2.16
C THR A 589 55.01 -23.84 -1.60
N CYS A 590 54.18 -24.89 -1.48
CA CYS A 590 54.62 -26.21 -1.04
C CYS A 590 55.68 -26.81 -1.97
N GLN A 591 55.51 -26.68 -3.29
CA GLN A 591 56.50 -27.16 -4.26
C GLN A 591 57.86 -26.46 -4.10
N VAL A 592 57.88 -25.14 -3.92
CA VAL A 592 59.13 -24.40 -3.69
C VAL A 592 59.83 -24.86 -2.41
N ILE A 593 59.07 -25.07 -1.33
CA ILE A 593 59.61 -25.61 -0.07
C ILE A 593 60.21 -27.00 -0.28
N ILE A 594 59.50 -27.89 -0.97
CA ILE A 594 59.96 -29.25 -1.29
C ILE A 594 61.25 -29.21 -2.11
N GLN A 595 61.29 -28.41 -3.18
CA GLN A 595 62.46 -28.27 -4.04
C GLN A 595 63.66 -27.68 -3.31
N THR A 596 63.43 -26.85 -2.29
CA THR A 596 64.49 -26.23 -1.49
C THR A 596 65.08 -27.21 -0.47
N ILE A 597 64.25 -28.01 0.21
CA ILE A 597 64.69 -28.82 1.36
C ILE A 597 64.99 -30.27 0.98
N VAL A 598 64.08 -30.93 0.24
CA VAL A 598 64.12 -32.38 0.04
C VAL A 598 65.37 -32.84 -0.71
N PRO A 599 65.85 -32.16 -1.78
CA PRO A 599 67.09 -32.54 -2.44
C PRO A 599 68.32 -32.44 -1.54
N VAL A 600 68.40 -31.41 -0.71
CA VAL A 600 69.52 -31.20 0.23
C VAL A 600 69.52 -32.29 1.30
N TYR A 601 68.36 -32.56 1.90
CA TYR A 601 68.20 -33.65 2.88
C TYR A 601 68.53 -35.02 2.27
N ARG A 602 67.99 -35.33 1.09
CA ARG A 602 68.23 -36.58 0.38
C ARG A 602 69.72 -36.79 0.11
N SER A 603 70.40 -35.77 -0.42
CA SER A 603 71.84 -35.81 -0.67
C SER A 603 72.64 -36.00 0.62
N TYR A 604 72.26 -35.31 1.71
CA TYR A 604 72.93 -35.44 2.99
C TYR A 604 72.78 -36.85 3.58
N MET A 605 71.56 -37.40 3.56
CA MET A 605 71.28 -38.75 4.06
C MET A 605 71.96 -39.84 3.21
N GLN A 606 72.05 -39.68 1.89
CA GLN A 606 72.78 -40.63 1.03
C GLN A 606 74.29 -40.67 1.35
N ASN A 607 74.90 -39.52 1.63
CA ASN A 607 76.34 -39.43 1.87
C ASN A 607 76.74 -39.79 3.32
N TYR A 608 75.89 -39.47 4.31
CA TYR A 608 76.25 -39.56 5.72
C TYR A 608 75.30 -40.41 6.58
N GLY A 609 74.13 -40.79 6.05
CA GLY A 609 73.14 -41.64 6.75
C GLY A 609 73.69 -42.96 7.28
N PRO A 610 74.50 -43.72 6.49
CA PRO A 610 75.07 -44.99 6.94
C PRO A 610 75.94 -44.87 8.21
N LEU A 611 76.52 -43.69 8.48
CA LEU A 611 77.34 -43.46 9.68
C LEU A 611 76.50 -43.43 10.98
N VAL A 612 75.21 -43.14 10.86
CA VAL A 612 74.28 -42.93 11.99
C VAL A 612 73.28 -44.08 12.10
N GLU A 613 72.92 -44.73 10.99
CA GLU A 613 72.00 -45.87 10.93
C GLU A 613 72.55 -47.13 11.62
N GLN A 614 73.87 -47.25 11.77
CA GLN A 614 74.53 -48.34 12.48
C GLN A 614 74.46 -48.22 14.01
N ASP A 615 73.88 -47.14 14.53
CA ASP A 615 73.79 -46.85 15.97
C ASP A 615 72.44 -47.31 16.55
N PRO A 616 72.39 -47.90 17.76
CA PRO A 616 71.12 -48.26 18.43
C PRO A 616 70.15 -47.08 18.61
N SER A 617 70.66 -45.85 18.60
CA SER A 617 69.89 -44.60 18.70
C SER A 617 69.57 -43.94 17.34
N ALA A 618 69.73 -44.66 16.22
CA ALA A 618 69.53 -44.16 14.85
C ALA A 618 68.18 -43.45 14.64
N SER A 619 67.10 -43.95 15.25
CA SER A 619 65.74 -43.39 15.14
C SER A 619 65.62 -41.95 15.64
N LYS A 620 66.52 -41.50 16.53
CA LYS A 620 66.57 -40.13 17.03
C LYS A 620 67.13 -39.14 16.00
N TYR A 621 67.95 -39.62 15.06
CA TYR A 621 68.69 -38.80 14.11
C TYR A 621 68.17 -38.96 12.68
N ALA A 622 67.94 -40.20 12.23
CA ALA A 622 67.29 -40.54 10.97
C ALA A 622 65.76 -40.64 11.15
N LYS A 623 65.14 -39.56 11.66
CA LYS A 623 63.71 -39.52 11.98
C LYS A 623 62.80 -39.51 10.74
N TYR A 624 63.31 -38.98 9.62
CA TYR A 624 62.53 -38.73 8.41
C TYR A 624 63.14 -39.43 7.19
N THR A 625 62.27 -39.76 6.23
CA THR A 625 62.67 -40.12 4.87
C THR A 625 62.39 -38.95 3.93
N ALA A 626 63.08 -38.89 2.78
CA ALA A 626 62.79 -37.87 1.77
C ALA A 626 61.32 -37.88 1.32
N GLN A 627 60.72 -39.07 1.19
CA GLN A 627 59.30 -39.23 0.85
C GLN A 627 58.36 -38.78 1.99
N SER A 628 58.71 -39.03 3.25
CA SER A 628 57.88 -38.57 4.37
C SER A 628 57.92 -37.05 4.52
N LEU A 629 59.09 -36.41 4.30
CA LEU A 629 59.21 -34.94 4.29
C LEU A 629 58.33 -34.35 3.19
N GLU A 630 58.38 -34.90 1.98
CA GLU A 630 57.56 -34.46 0.84
C GLU A 630 56.06 -34.56 1.15
N LYS A 631 55.61 -35.69 1.73
CA LYS A 631 54.22 -35.86 2.16
C LYS A 631 53.81 -34.84 3.24
N MET A 632 54.68 -34.59 4.21
CA MET A 632 54.41 -33.60 5.27
C MET A 632 54.30 -32.18 4.69
N PHE A 633 55.22 -31.76 3.83
CA PHE A 633 55.14 -30.45 3.16
C PHE A 633 53.87 -30.31 2.33
N ASN A 634 53.49 -31.34 1.57
CA ASN A 634 52.25 -31.34 0.81
C ASN A 634 50.99 -31.29 1.69
N SER A 635 51.08 -31.60 3.00
CA SER A 635 49.96 -31.48 3.92
C SER A 635 49.84 -30.12 4.63
N LEU A 636 50.84 -29.24 4.47
CA LEU A 636 50.84 -27.91 5.08
C LEU A 636 49.82 -26.97 4.42
N PHE A 637 49.43 -25.92 5.16
CA PHE A 637 48.61 -24.80 4.68
C PHE A 637 47.19 -25.13 4.21
N HIS A 638 46.73 -26.35 4.45
CA HIS A 638 45.39 -26.76 4.07
C HIS A 638 44.33 -26.10 4.97
N PRO A 639 43.21 -25.64 4.40
CA PRO A 639 42.07 -25.19 5.19
C PRO A 639 41.59 -26.34 6.08
N LYS A 640 41.54 -26.14 7.40
CA LYS A 640 40.91 -27.11 8.31
C LYS A 640 39.40 -26.94 8.23
N PRO A 641 38.59 -28.01 8.18
CA PRO A 641 37.14 -27.88 8.27
C PRO A 641 36.77 -27.35 9.66
N ALA A 642 36.55 -26.04 9.75
CA ALA A 642 36.03 -25.42 10.95
C ALA A 642 34.52 -25.71 11.05
N LYS A 643 34.08 -26.30 12.17
CA LYS A 643 32.69 -26.19 12.62
C LYS A 643 32.37 -24.70 12.70
N GLN A 644 31.39 -24.24 11.92
CA GLN A 644 31.02 -22.83 11.78
C GLN A 644 30.84 -22.16 13.16
N GLY A 645 31.87 -21.46 13.62
CA GLY A 645 31.76 -20.51 14.71
C GLY A 645 31.00 -19.29 14.19
N SER A 646 29.77 -19.12 14.68
CA SER A 646 28.91 -17.99 14.35
C SER A 646 29.65 -16.67 14.59
N PHE A 647 29.77 -15.83 13.56
CA PHE A 647 30.22 -14.46 13.71
C PHE A 647 29.20 -13.69 14.56
N LYS A 648 29.60 -13.28 15.78
CA LYS A 648 28.93 -12.21 16.52
C LYS A 648 29.68 -10.91 16.28
N VAL A 649 29.07 -10.02 15.51
CA VAL A 649 29.40 -8.57 15.56
C VAL A 649 29.17 -8.12 17.00
N ARG A 650 30.19 -7.52 17.63
CA ARG A 650 30.08 -6.98 18.99
C ARG A 650 29.18 -5.73 18.95
N GLN A 651 27.89 -5.90 19.23
CA GLN A 651 27.04 -4.82 19.71
C GLN A 651 27.04 -4.79 21.24
N PRO A 652 26.84 -3.62 21.88
CA PRO A 652 26.72 -3.53 23.33
C PRO A 652 25.46 -4.27 23.79
N SER A 653 25.67 -5.33 24.59
CA SER A 653 24.71 -6.03 25.47
C SER A 653 23.27 -6.25 24.99
N GLY A 654 22.93 -7.51 24.68
CA GLY A 654 21.55 -8.00 24.59
C GLY A 654 21.45 -9.34 23.84
N LYS A 655 21.53 -10.45 24.59
CA LYS A 655 21.62 -11.86 24.17
C LYS A 655 20.72 -12.28 22.98
N PHE A 656 21.31 -13.00 22.00
CA PHE A 656 20.65 -14.09 21.25
C PHE A 656 21.62 -15.21 20.80
N ASN A 657 21.04 -16.40 20.66
CA ASN A 657 21.53 -17.63 20.03
C ASN A 657 20.75 -17.82 18.71
N ASN A 658 21.40 -18.32 17.65
CA ASN A 658 20.88 -19.38 16.78
C ASN A 658 21.92 -19.79 15.73
N GLY A 659 21.90 -21.08 15.37
CA GLY A 659 22.64 -21.65 14.24
C GLY A 659 21.70 -21.92 13.05
N VAL A 660 22.27 -21.95 11.85
CA VAL A 660 21.66 -22.53 10.64
C VAL A 660 22.75 -23.22 9.83
N VAL A 661 22.39 -24.42 9.35
CA VAL A 661 23.10 -25.33 8.45
C VAL A 661 22.96 -24.83 7.00
N GLU A 662 24.06 -24.74 6.27
CA GLU A 662 24.04 -24.54 4.81
C GLU A 662 23.83 -25.87 4.08
N GLN A 663 22.74 -25.96 3.31
CA GLN A 663 22.56 -26.93 2.23
C GLN A 663 22.98 -26.29 0.91
N TYR A 664 24.15 -26.67 0.41
CA TYR A 664 24.47 -26.64 -1.02
C TYR A 664 25.09 -27.99 -1.37
N GLN A 665 24.25 -28.94 -1.83
CA GLN A 665 24.71 -30.11 -2.56
C GLN A 665 24.48 -29.86 -4.05
N THR A 666 25.55 -29.64 -4.79
CA THR A 666 25.59 -29.80 -6.24
C THR A 666 26.15 -31.19 -6.54
N SER A 667 25.33 -32.01 -7.21
CA SER A 667 25.67 -33.36 -7.65
C SER A 667 26.76 -33.33 -8.75
N PRO A 668 27.73 -34.27 -8.75
CA PRO A 668 28.67 -34.40 -9.86
C PRO A 668 28.11 -35.34 -10.93
N THR A 669 28.04 -34.83 -12.16
CA THR A 669 27.79 -35.59 -13.39
C THR A 669 28.98 -36.54 -13.64
N ALA A 670 28.73 -37.84 -13.59
CA ALA A 670 29.71 -38.85 -13.98
C ALA A 670 29.60 -39.13 -15.48
N VAL A 671 30.73 -38.97 -16.17
CA VAL A 671 30.96 -39.48 -17.52
C VAL A 671 31.08 -41.00 -17.45
N LYS A 672 30.20 -41.69 -18.16
CA LYS A 672 30.50 -42.89 -18.95
C LYS A 672 29.56 -42.95 -20.14
#